data_AF-A0A0L0UTI3-F1
#
_entry.id   AF-A0A0L0UTI3-F1
#
_cell.length_a   1.000
_cell.length_b   1.000
_cell.length_c   1.000
_cell.angle_alpha   90.00
_cell.angle_beta   90.00
_cell.angle_gamma   90.00
#
_symmetry.space_group_name_H-M   'P 1'
#
loop_
_entity.id
_entity.type
_entity.pdbx_description
1 polymer ?
#
loop_
_entity_poly.entity_id
_entity_poly.type
_entity_poly.pdbx_seq_one_letter_code
_entity_poly.pdbx_strand_id
1 'polypeptide(L)'
;MPAHPDEDEDEEKIDYQNTWSPFRSQEDFLGCLLMGYLHNIVSRSSYIYTRQVLSTRALHIPYWDSVQRTRARLRKLLNFDLMESISVFNNKCYAISLKGIIANELLNPYVTQHLEYYPHDPTGTPINSLCQSFKWREDLAREHRVQMVPKGSKHFYIFEPTGLASGDVVVPIFFYKHDLRLFAKCCLPEFRQKEDGSLYIIIPADIKFTGDLLTVDIEEFEDLYNEIEAEDGVKLSKLCGDVMFEDHLEGHNTLIPLPNPWRVRANGRIIRHVPITLYADDTSGNVSKQWNKHISYYFTLSGLHPHLSNQEYHCHFVGTSNVASVLELGEPIIDDLCDLGTIGHPAYDSLINENVLIMSVVLAFLADSPMHAEVTSTPLPGNANNPCRVCHLHVAHKDDKCDIGYVKDFLGITSGGHKLPPLRSWPETKARLLEMWKLAKTNSKDDYIKMGQQYGLKDNINTEIVNQYKQHKRPGQKERILKLEKDSPHRLLNCFFRIPSFDGCLDTPVEILHVFQLGPVKYLLADFMISTFKGKETLKLKLQGYWNSFNTEALNIPSLRPEYMVTHWKSFTGKEFKKVVQAAPFVFYPFMKPSMRDLWASLCSLATLIFQTEISNLNQYVADLEEAIEIFLYHVCKMTAQWVNKPKFHMLRHQPASVRRFGPPCLFASEKFEAFNSMVRNASTHSNKQRPGRDIAITFANYQVLRLILSGAFLYHYLKHYHFKASSQVTNMFKHNREMQKVLGLDTSTPPCFPSLKVRKVPQEDKQPIPANLKKTYPYREFQQITSIKPNVHDSVKKGTYVLIRNKVKDYVGRVDSLWQPIIKGSLTMFYMKVTKYDSVRINSFYNMQEYQDTHQEDIANASVRENPTPKQLGM
;
A
#
# COMPACT_ATOMS: atom_id res chain seq x y z
N MET A 1 -42.57 -3.40 30.16
CA MET A 1 -41.89 -2.12 29.85
C MET A 1 -42.36 -1.08 30.86
N PRO A 2 -41.44 -0.50 31.64
CA PRO A 2 -41.48 0.89 32.02
C PRO A 2 -40.43 1.69 31.23
N ALA A 3 -40.65 2.99 31.17
CA ALA A 3 -40.02 4.00 30.31
C ALA A 3 -38.48 3.95 30.22
N HIS A 4 -37.99 4.26 29.03
CA HIS A 4 -36.60 4.67 28.79
C HIS A 4 -36.34 5.99 29.53
N PRO A 5 -35.35 6.07 30.44
CA PRO A 5 -34.79 7.34 30.87
C PRO A 5 -33.92 7.90 29.73
N ASP A 6 -34.01 9.21 29.57
CA ASP A 6 -33.43 10.05 28.52
C ASP A 6 -31.91 9.84 28.32
N GLU A 7 -31.44 10.05 27.08
CA GLU A 7 -30.02 9.93 26.70
C GLU A 7 -29.10 10.94 27.40
N ASP A 8 -29.67 11.94 28.10
CA ASP A 8 -28.95 13.10 28.63
C ASP A 8 -28.68 13.08 30.15
N GLU A 9 -29.43 12.31 30.95
CA GLU A 9 -29.24 12.27 32.43
C GLU A 9 -27.96 11.52 32.88
N ASP A 10 -27.28 10.83 31.96
CA ASP A 10 -26.19 9.89 32.28
C ASP A 10 -24.77 10.49 32.09
N GLU A 11 -24.65 11.74 31.59
CA GLU A 11 -23.37 12.46 31.46
C GLU A 11 -23.00 13.29 32.71
N GLU A 12 -23.97 13.75 33.50
CA GLU A 12 -23.73 14.62 34.67
C GLU A 12 -23.03 13.90 35.84
N LYS A 13 -22.91 12.57 35.83
CA LYS A 13 -22.29 11.77 36.91
C LYS A 13 -20.87 11.28 36.63
N ILE A 14 -20.22 11.71 35.54
CA ILE A 14 -18.85 11.26 35.24
C ILE A 14 -17.84 12.20 35.92
N ASP A 15 -17.12 11.67 36.91
CA ASP A 15 -15.92 12.30 37.42
C ASP A 15 -14.77 12.10 36.42
N TYR A 16 -14.50 13.13 35.62
CA TYR A 16 -13.40 13.14 34.65
C TYR A 16 -12.01 13.18 35.32
N GLN A 17 -11.95 13.34 36.65
CA GLN A 17 -10.73 13.22 37.46
C GLN A 17 -10.52 11.79 38.00
N ASN A 18 -11.43 10.84 37.75
CA ASN A 18 -11.23 9.45 38.11
C ASN A 18 -10.00 8.86 37.40
N THR A 19 -9.28 7.97 38.07
CA THR A 19 -8.04 7.34 37.61
C THR A 19 -8.20 6.47 36.36
N TRP A 20 -9.44 6.22 35.90
CA TRP A 20 -9.79 5.45 34.70
C TRP A 20 -10.44 6.27 33.56
N SER A 21 -10.48 7.61 33.68
CA SER A 21 -11.01 8.49 32.63
C SER A 21 -10.35 8.19 31.26
N PRO A 22 -11.12 8.14 30.15
CA PRO A 22 -12.53 8.54 29.99
C PRO A 22 -13.58 7.45 30.30
N PHE A 23 -13.18 6.30 30.87
CA PHE A 23 -14.10 5.25 31.31
C PHE A 23 -14.68 5.57 32.69
N ARG A 24 -15.86 5.03 33.01
CA ARG A 24 -16.51 5.29 34.31
C ARG A 24 -15.78 4.57 35.46
N SER A 25 -15.15 3.43 35.19
CA SER A 25 -14.36 2.67 36.16
C SER A 25 -13.39 1.69 35.46
N GLN A 26 -12.60 0.95 36.26
CA GLN A 26 -11.76 -0.15 35.77
C GLN A 26 -12.59 -1.23 35.09
N GLU A 27 -13.71 -1.63 35.70
CA GLU A 27 -14.60 -2.67 35.21
C GLU A 27 -15.23 -2.29 33.87
N ASP A 28 -15.59 -1.01 33.70
CA ASP A 28 -16.09 -0.45 32.44
C ASP A 28 -15.06 -0.55 31.30
N PHE A 29 -13.81 -0.19 31.61
CA PHE A 29 -12.70 -0.36 30.69
C PHE A 29 -12.45 -1.83 30.33
N LEU A 30 -12.37 -2.72 31.33
CA LEU A 30 -12.18 -4.15 31.12
C LEU A 30 -13.33 -4.79 30.33
N GLY A 31 -14.57 -4.36 30.56
CA GLY A 31 -15.73 -4.77 29.78
C GLY A 31 -15.59 -4.39 28.30
N CYS A 32 -15.14 -3.17 28.01
CA CYS A 32 -14.87 -2.72 26.64
C CYS A 32 -13.79 -3.55 25.94
N LEU A 33 -12.71 -3.90 26.65
CA LEU A 33 -11.66 -4.78 26.13
C LEU A 33 -12.17 -6.20 25.89
N LEU A 34 -12.91 -6.77 26.83
CA LEU A 34 -13.41 -8.15 26.75
C LEU A 34 -14.40 -8.35 25.61
N MET A 35 -15.23 -7.35 25.31
CA MET A 35 -16.11 -7.38 24.13
C MET A 35 -15.33 -7.55 22.81
N GLY A 36 -14.04 -7.24 22.81
CA GLY A 36 -13.12 -7.55 21.73
C GLY A 36 -13.20 -6.61 20.54
N TYR A 37 -12.16 -6.71 19.70
CA TYR A 37 -11.93 -5.93 18.48
C TYR A 37 -11.18 -6.82 17.46
N LEU A 38 -11.23 -6.44 16.18
CA LEU A 38 -10.57 -7.15 15.07
C LEU A 38 -10.88 -8.67 15.09
N HIS A 39 -9.87 -9.52 15.28
CA HIS A 39 -10.00 -10.98 15.34
C HIS A 39 -10.68 -11.50 16.62
N ASN A 40 -10.77 -10.68 17.67
CA ASN A 40 -11.13 -11.12 19.02
C ASN A 40 -12.54 -10.70 19.47
N ILE A 41 -13.41 -10.30 18.54
CA ILE A 41 -14.80 -9.94 18.85
C ILE A 41 -15.52 -11.16 19.46
N VAL A 42 -16.21 -10.95 20.58
CA VAL A 42 -16.99 -12.02 21.24
C VAL A 42 -18.49 -11.84 21.03
N SER A 43 -19.22 -12.96 21.00
CA SER A 43 -20.68 -12.93 20.98
C SER A 43 -21.26 -12.48 22.33
N ARG A 44 -22.49 -11.95 22.31
CA ARG A 44 -23.23 -11.60 23.54
C ARG A 44 -23.32 -12.77 24.52
N SER A 45 -23.55 -13.99 24.01
CA SER A 45 -23.61 -15.20 24.82
C SER A 45 -22.27 -15.53 25.48
N SER A 46 -21.17 -15.45 24.72
CA SER A 46 -19.82 -15.70 25.25
C SER A 46 -19.44 -14.66 26.29
N TYR A 47 -19.77 -13.38 26.07
CA TYR A 47 -19.55 -12.33 27.05
C TYR A 47 -20.32 -12.58 28.36
N ILE A 48 -21.61 -12.95 28.26
CA ILE A 48 -22.44 -13.27 29.45
C ILE A 48 -21.85 -14.45 30.23
N TYR A 49 -21.45 -15.51 29.53
CA TYR A 49 -20.81 -16.67 30.15
C TYR A 49 -19.51 -16.29 30.87
N THR A 50 -18.60 -15.58 30.18
CA THR A 50 -17.33 -15.12 30.78
C THR A 50 -17.58 -14.24 31.99
N ARG A 51 -18.57 -13.33 31.91
CA ARG A 51 -18.97 -12.50 33.06
C ARG A 51 -19.42 -13.35 34.25
N GLN A 52 -20.22 -14.39 34.04
CA GLN A 52 -20.64 -15.30 35.11
C GLN A 52 -19.44 -16.02 35.74
N VAL A 53 -18.52 -16.54 34.92
CA VAL A 53 -17.30 -17.18 35.41
C VAL A 53 -16.44 -16.22 36.23
N LEU A 54 -16.19 -15.01 35.74
CA LEU A 54 -15.42 -13.99 36.46
C LEU A 54 -16.07 -13.58 37.79
N SER A 55 -17.40 -13.53 37.84
CA SER A 55 -18.12 -13.21 39.08
C SER A 55 -17.91 -14.25 40.19
N THR A 56 -17.60 -15.51 39.85
CA THR A 56 -17.24 -16.54 40.86
C THR A 56 -15.93 -16.25 41.57
N ARG A 57 -15.10 -15.36 41.02
CA ARG A 57 -13.83 -14.87 41.58
C ARG A 57 -13.92 -13.42 42.04
N ALA A 58 -15.12 -12.92 42.31
CA ALA A 58 -15.40 -11.54 42.73
C ALA A 58 -14.94 -10.46 41.71
N LEU A 59 -14.83 -10.82 40.43
CA LEU A 59 -14.56 -9.87 39.34
C LEU A 59 -15.87 -9.49 38.66
N HIS A 60 -16.38 -8.30 38.95
CA HIS A 60 -17.71 -7.84 38.52
C HIS A 60 -17.64 -6.88 37.33
N ILE A 61 -17.53 -7.42 36.12
CA ILE A 61 -17.60 -6.59 34.90
C ILE A 61 -19.05 -6.17 34.55
N PRO A 62 -19.27 -5.05 33.83
CA PRO A 62 -20.61 -4.56 33.52
C PRO A 62 -21.39 -5.49 32.59
N TYR A 63 -22.72 -5.30 32.57
CA TYR A 63 -23.60 -5.96 31.61
C TYR A 63 -23.30 -5.50 30.19
N TRP A 64 -23.57 -6.37 29.21
CA TRP A 64 -23.36 -6.12 27.77
C TRP A 64 -23.91 -4.76 27.32
N ASP A 65 -25.15 -4.44 27.71
CA ASP A 65 -25.82 -3.22 27.29
C ASP A 65 -25.20 -1.96 27.93
N SER A 66 -24.60 -2.09 29.12
CA SER A 66 -23.83 -1.01 29.74
C SER A 66 -22.52 -0.75 28.98
N VAL A 67 -21.80 -1.79 28.58
CA VAL A 67 -20.56 -1.63 27.79
C VAL A 67 -20.85 -1.05 26.40
N GLN A 68 -21.96 -1.45 25.76
CA GLN A 68 -22.40 -0.87 24.49
C GLN A 68 -22.72 0.63 24.63
N ARG A 69 -23.37 1.05 25.73
CA ARG A 69 -23.59 2.46 26.05
C ARG A 69 -22.28 3.20 26.28
N THR A 70 -21.33 2.63 27.00
CA THR A 70 -19.98 3.22 27.16
C THR A 70 -19.31 3.41 25.80
N ARG A 71 -19.29 2.39 24.93
CA ARG A 71 -18.75 2.49 23.57
C ARG A 71 -19.45 3.58 22.75
N ALA A 72 -20.77 3.69 22.83
CA ALA A 72 -21.52 4.75 22.16
C ALA A 72 -21.18 6.15 22.67
N ARG A 73 -21.11 6.33 23.99
CA ARG A 73 -20.69 7.59 24.62
C ARG A 73 -19.28 7.99 24.16
N LEU A 74 -18.32 7.06 24.17
CA LEU A 74 -16.94 7.36 23.73
C LEU A 74 -16.87 7.74 22.24
N ARG A 75 -17.69 7.15 21.37
CA ARG A 75 -17.81 7.58 19.98
C ARG A 75 -18.35 9.00 19.86
N LYS A 76 -19.45 9.33 20.55
CA LYS A 76 -20.00 10.71 20.59
C LYS A 76 -18.96 11.70 21.13
N LEU A 77 -18.27 11.34 22.22
CA LEU A 77 -17.24 12.17 22.87
C LEU A 77 -16.12 12.58 21.91
N LEU A 78 -15.67 11.65 21.05
CA LEU A 78 -14.60 11.87 20.08
C LEU A 78 -15.09 12.18 18.65
N ASN A 79 -16.39 12.45 18.46
CA ASN A 79 -17.00 12.73 17.16
C ASN A 79 -16.74 11.65 16.09
N PHE A 80 -16.80 10.38 16.49
CA PHE A 80 -16.74 9.22 15.59
C PHE A 80 -18.13 8.76 15.15
N ASP A 81 -18.97 9.72 14.76
CA ASP A 81 -20.30 9.42 14.21
C ASP A 81 -20.19 8.93 12.77
N LEU A 82 -21.09 8.03 12.40
CA LEU A 82 -21.11 7.49 11.06
C LEU A 82 -21.71 8.51 10.09
N MET A 83 -21.02 8.71 8.97
CA MET A 83 -21.57 9.42 7.83
C MET A 83 -22.63 8.52 7.18
N GLU A 84 -23.90 8.90 7.33
CA GLU A 84 -25.00 8.33 6.56
C GLU A 84 -25.21 9.15 5.28
N SER A 85 -25.15 8.48 4.13
CA SER A 85 -25.41 9.11 2.84
C SER A 85 -26.38 8.28 2.00
N ILE A 86 -26.98 8.93 1.01
CA ILE A 86 -27.88 8.30 0.05
C ILE A 86 -27.21 8.32 -1.33
N SER A 87 -26.95 7.13 -1.88
CA SER A 87 -26.31 6.99 -3.19
C SER A 87 -27.20 7.52 -4.32
N VAL A 88 -26.61 7.65 -5.51
CA VAL A 88 -27.34 8.05 -6.72
C VAL A 88 -28.53 7.13 -7.05
N PHE A 89 -28.56 5.90 -6.56
CA PHE A 89 -29.68 4.96 -6.72
C PHE A 89 -30.54 4.78 -5.47
N ASN A 90 -30.48 5.74 -4.54
CA ASN A 90 -31.23 5.75 -3.28
C ASN A 90 -30.85 4.62 -2.29
N ASN A 91 -29.65 4.06 -2.40
CA ASN A 91 -29.13 3.12 -1.42
C ASN A 91 -28.54 3.87 -0.23
N LYS A 92 -28.88 3.44 0.99
CA LYS A 92 -28.25 3.97 2.20
C LYS A 92 -26.84 3.44 2.33
N CYS A 93 -25.87 4.34 2.45
CA CYS A 93 -24.46 4.04 2.65
C CYS A 93 -24.02 4.55 4.03
N TYR A 94 -23.09 3.82 4.65
CA TYR A 94 -22.52 4.18 5.95
C TYR A 94 -20.99 4.13 5.84
N ALA A 95 -20.34 5.21 6.23
CA ALA A 95 -18.89 5.33 6.24
C ALA A 95 -18.40 6.06 7.50
N ILE A 96 -17.15 5.82 7.86
CA ILE A 96 -16.39 6.64 8.80
C ILE A 96 -15.71 7.74 7.99
N SER A 97 -15.69 8.98 8.48
CA SER A 97 -15.03 10.08 7.78
C SER A 97 -13.56 9.78 7.54
N LEU A 98 -13.14 9.82 6.28
CA LEU A 98 -11.76 9.58 5.87
C LEU A 98 -10.86 10.71 6.38
N LYS A 99 -11.28 11.97 6.24
CA LYS A 99 -10.54 13.12 6.79
C LYS A 99 -10.47 13.08 8.32
N GLY A 100 -11.53 12.62 8.97
CA GLY A 100 -11.55 12.37 10.40
C GLY A 100 -10.53 11.30 10.82
N ILE A 101 -10.44 10.18 10.11
CA ILE A 101 -9.43 9.15 10.40
C ILE A 101 -8.02 9.73 10.26
N ILE A 102 -7.70 10.42 9.16
CA ILE A 102 -6.35 10.99 8.95
C ILE A 102 -6.02 12.02 10.05
N ALA A 103 -6.94 12.91 10.41
CA ALA A 103 -6.76 13.85 11.52
C ALA A 103 -6.41 13.15 12.84
N ASN A 104 -7.08 12.03 13.11
CA ASN A 104 -6.84 11.24 14.31
C ASN A 104 -5.50 10.48 14.28
N GLU A 105 -4.98 10.09 13.11
CA GLU A 105 -3.64 9.49 13.02
C GLU A 105 -2.53 10.47 13.42
N LEU A 106 -2.71 11.77 13.18
CA LEU A 106 -1.77 12.81 13.62
C LEU A 106 -1.79 13.02 15.15
N LEU A 107 -2.91 12.68 15.81
CA LEU A 107 -3.00 12.65 17.27
C LEU A 107 -2.31 11.43 17.90
N ASN A 108 -2.10 10.37 17.10
CA ASN A 108 -1.66 9.07 17.59
C ASN A 108 -0.13 8.99 17.61
N PRO A 109 0.53 8.99 18.79
CA PRO A 109 1.99 9.01 18.88
C PRO A 109 2.66 7.77 18.26
N TYR A 110 1.96 6.62 18.23
CA TYR A 110 2.47 5.41 17.57
C TYR A 110 2.46 5.49 16.03
N VAL A 111 1.87 6.55 15.47
CA VAL A 111 1.74 6.75 14.02
C VAL A 111 2.48 8.01 13.57
N THR A 112 2.17 9.17 14.16
CA THR A 112 2.76 10.46 13.75
C THR A 112 4.29 10.46 13.81
N GLN A 113 4.90 9.77 14.78
CA GLN A 113 6.36 9.71 14.93
C GLN A 113 7.08 8.99 13.78
N HIS A 114 6.35 8.23 12.97
CA HIS A 114 6.89 7.43 11.86
C HIS A 114 6.38 7.89 10.50
N LEU A 115 5.54 8.92 10.46
CA LEU A 115 4.87 9.36 9.24
C LEU A 115 5.74 10.37 8.49
N GLU A 116 6.03 10.08 7.23
CA GLU A 116 6.64 11.05 6.33
C GLU A 116 5.59 12.00 5.76
N TYR A 117 5.93 13.30 5.73
CA TYR A 117 5.09 14.37 5.18
C TYR A 117 5.67 14.99 3.89
N TYR A 118 6.86 14.56 3.51
CA TYR A 118 7.60 15.05 2.36
C TYR A 118 8.05 13.83 1.53
N PRO A 119 8.04 13.92 0.19
CA PRO A 119 8.66 12.90 -0.64
C PRO A 119 10.17 12.91 -0.44
N HIS A 120 10.80 11.75 -0.62
CA HIS A 120 12.25 11.57 -0.50
C HIS A 120 12.87 11.45 -1.88
N ASP A 121 14.02 12.07 -2.08
CA ASP A 121 14.87 11.78 -3.23
C ASP A 121 15.66 10.49 -2.97
N PRO A 122 15.42 9.41 -3.73
CA PRO A 122 16.11 8.14 -3.51
C PRO A 122 17.57 8.13 -3.99
N THR A 123 18.10 9.24 -4.52
CA THR A 123 19.51 9.29 -4.96
C THR A 123 20.44 8.79 -3.84
N GLY A 124 21.30 7.82 -4.14
CA GLY A 124 22.22 7.22 -3.15
C GLY A 124 21.60 6.22 -2.17
N THR A 125 20.28 5.98 -2.19
CA THR A 125 19.60 5.04 -1.29
C THR A 125 18.72 4.03 -2.06
N PRO A 126 18.55 2.80 -1.56
CA PRO A 126 17.59 1.87 -2.17
C PRO A 126 16.15 2.40 -2.08
N ILE A 127 15.38 2.24 -3.15
CA ILE A 127 13.95 2.55 -3.19
C ILE A 127 13.19 1.40 -2.53
N ASN A 128 12.57 1.64 -1.39
CA ASN A 128 11.81 0.65 -0.63
C ASN A 128 10.58 1.23 0.08
N SER A 129 10.20 2.48 -0.19
CA SER A 129 9.04 3.14 0.42
C SER A 129 8.29 4.02 -0.59
N LEU A 130 6.99 4.22 -0.35
CA LEU A 130 6.15 5.08 -1.20
C LEU A 130 6.50 6.58 -1.07
N CYS A 131 7.19 6.99 0.01
CA CYS A 131 7.75 8.34 0.10
C CYS A 131 8.79 8.64 -0.99
N GLN A 132 9.44 7.61 -1.54
CA GLN A 132 10.40 7.73 -2.65
C GLN A 132 9.73 7.59 -4.03
N SER A 133 8.39 7.52 -4.09
CA SER A 133 7.69 7.32 -5.36
C SER A 133 7.78 8.56 -6.26
N PHE A 134 7.99 8.34 -7.56
CA PHE A 134 7.94 9.38 -8.58
C PHE A 134 6.63 10.18 -8.51
N LYS A 135 5.51 9.48 -8.30
CA LYS A 135 4.21 10.15 -8.22
C LYS A 135 4.20 11.25 -7.15
N TRP A 136 4.62 10.93 -5.93
CA TRP A 136 4.61 11.90 -4.84
C TRP A 136 5.68 12.98 -5.02
N ARG A 137 6.87 12.61 -5.49
CA ARG A 137 8.00 13.51 -5.65
C ARG A 137 7.77 14.60 -6.69
N GLU A 138 7.21 14.25 -7.86
CA GLU A 138 7.23 15.17 -9.00
C GLU A 138 6.00 15.14 -9.93
N ASP A 139 5.24 14.05 -9.96
CA ASP A 139 4.15 13.90 -10.96
C ASP A 139 2.84 14.62 -10.61
N LEU A 140 2.59 14.87 -9.31
CA LEU A 140 1.40 15.59 -8.89
C LEU A 140 1.37 17.00 -9.51
N ALA A 141 0.20 17.47 -9.92
CA ALA A 141 0.01 18.87 -10.32
C ALA A 141 0.34 19.81 -9.15
N ARG A 142 0.72 21.06 -9.47
CA ARG A 142 1.24 22.02 -8.48
C ARG A 142 0.32 22.20 -7.26
N GLU A 143 -1.00 22.16 -7.46
CA GLU A 143 -2.02 22.34 -6.41
C GLU A 143 -2.08 21.17 -5.42
N HIS A 144 -1.53 20.01 -5.82
CA HIS A 144 -1.61 18.74 -5.11
C HIS A 144 -0.26 18.25 -4.56
N ARG A 145 0.84 18.94 -4.90
CA ARG A 145 2.18 18.71 -4.32
C ARG A 145 2.24 19.13 -2.86
N VAL A 146 3.36 18.82 -2.21
CA VAL A 146 3.69 19.40 -0.91
C VAL A 146 3.80 20.92 -1.04
N GLN A 147 2.93 21.65 -0.37
CA GLN A 147 2.77 23.08 -0.58
C GLN A 147 3.76 23.93 0.20
N MET A 148 4.22 23.46 1.36
CA MET A 148 4.97 24.30 2.29
C MET A 148 6.00 23.54 3.13
N VAL A 149 7.02 24.29 3.55
CA VAL A 149 7.97 23.90 4.60
C VAL A 149 8.07 24.99 5.69
N PRO A 150 8.12 24.61 6.98
CA PRO A 150 8.41 25.54 8.07
C PRO A 150 9.92 25.71 8.32
N LYS A 151 10.37 26.94 8.58
CA LYS A 151 11.68 27.27 9.17
C LYS A 151 11.45 28.28 10.30
N GLY A 152 11.67 27.85 11.55
CA GLY A 152 11.28 28.64 12.72
C GLY A 152 9.78 28.96 12.72
N SER A 153 9.43 30.23 12.89
CA SER A 153 8.03 30.71 12.81
C SER A 153 7.57 31.07 11.39
N LYS A 154 8.46 30.99 10.38
CA LYS A 154 8.18 31.35 8.99
C LYS A 154 7.76 30.12 8.19
N HIS A 155 6.76 30.29 7.32
CA HIS A 155 6.26 29.24 6.43
C HIS A 155 6.51 29.64 4.97
N PHE A 156 7.30 28.84 4.27
CA PHE A 156 7.66 29.03 2.87
C PHE A 156 6.82 28.12 1.99
N TYR A 157 6.35 28.63 0.86
CA TYR A 157 5.43 27.93 -0.03
C TYR A 157 6.05 27.77 -1.42
N ILE A 158 5.68 26.68 -2.10
CA ILE A 158 6.00 26.55 -3.52
C ILE A 158 5.29 27.65 -4.31
N PHE A 159 5.91 28.08 -5.42
CA PHE A 159 5.43 29.15 -6.29
C PHE A 159 5.23 30.49 -5.56
N GLU A 160 6.00 30.76 -4.50
CA GLU A 160 6.15 32.10 -3.92
C GLU A 160 7.62 32.54 -3.95
N PRO A 161 7.92 33.79 -4.32
CA PRO A 161 9.27 34.34 -4.17
C PRO A 161 9.78 34.20 -2.72
N THR A 162 11.02 33.75 -2.58
CA THR A 162 11.69 33.49 -1.31
C THR A 162 13.07 34.12 -1.34
N GLY A 163 13.37 34.98 -0.38
CA GLY A 163 14.71 35.54 -0.22
C GLY A 163 15.62 34.55 0.50
N LEU A 164 16.84 34.38 0.01
CA LEU A 164 17.87 33.56 0.62
C LEU A 164 18.76 34.41 1.53
N ALA A 165 19.46 33.77 2.46
CA ALA A 165 20.46 34.42 3.31
C ALA A 165 21.60 35.09 2.51
N SER A 166 21.82 34.71 1.25
CA SER A 166 22.74 35.39 0.33
C SER A 166 22.25 36.76 -0.16
N GLY A 167 20.94 37.03 -0.04
CA GLY A 167 20.25 38.16 -0.66
C GLY A 167 19.59 37.82 -2.00
N ASP A 168 19.83 36.63 -2.56
CA ASP A 168 19.20 36.20 -3.81
C ASP A 168 17.71 35.89 -3.61
N VAL A 169 16.89 36.17 -4.63
CA VAL A 169 15.48 35.79 -4.64
C VAL A 169 15.27 34.59 -5.57
N VAL A 170 14.67 33.54 -5.03
CA VAL A 170 14.34 32.30 -5.76
C VAL A 170 12.86 31.98 -5.65
N VAL A 171 12.36 31.09 -6.51
CA VAL A 171 10.99 30.56 -6.40
C VAL A 171 11.05 29.04 -6.18
N PRO A 172 10.67 28.53 -4.99
CA PRO A 172 10.63 27.10 -4.72
C PRO A 172 9.54 26.41 -5.56
N ILE A 173 9.86 25.28 -6.20
CA ILE A 173 8.93 24.53 -7.06
C ILE A 173 8.61 23.15 -6.47
N PHE A 174 9.58 22.54 -5.78
CA PHE A 174 9.41 21.24 -5.11
C PHE A 174 10.10 21.25 -3.75
N PHE A 175 9.41 20.75 -2.72
CA PHE A 175 10.01 20.42 -1.43
C PHE A 175 10.17 18.91 -1.30
N TYR A 176 11.36 18.49 -0.84
CA TYR A 176 11.69 17.08 -0.69
C TYR A 176 12.70 16.87 0.43
N LYS A 177 12.82 15.62 0.88
CA LYS A 177 13.87 15.19 1.81
C LYS A 177 14.98 14.45 1.09
N HIS A 178 16.21 14.66 1.53
CA HIS A 178 17.38 13.89 1.14
C HIS A 178 18.32 13.79 2.36
N ASP A 179 18.79 12.59 2.69
CA ASP A 179 19.61 12.33 3.89
C ASP A 179 19.09 12.99 5.18
N LEU A 180 17.79 12.84 5.44
CA LEU A 180 17.05 13.39 6.59
C LEU A 180 16.92 14.92 6.63
N ARG A 181 17.55 15.66 5.70
CA ARG A 181 17.43 17.11 5.56
C ARG A 181 16.35 17.47 4.55
N LEU A 182 15.80 18.67 4.69
CA LEU A 182 14.82 19.23 3.76
C LEU A 182 15.53 20.13 2.75
N PHE A 183 15.12 19.99 1.49
CA PHE A 183 15.62 20.79 0.39
C PHE A 183 14.47 21.30 -0.47
N ALA A 184 14.74 22.38 -1.20
CA ALA A 184 13.92 22.88 -2.27
C ALA A 184 14.62 22.75 -3.62
N LYS A 185 13.86 22.40 -4.65
CA LYS A 185 14.23 22.70 -6.04
C LYS A 185 13.64 24.05 -6.40
N CYS A 186 14.47 25.03 -6.71
CA CYS A 186 14.06 26.40 -6.98
C CYS A 186 14.43 26.81 -8.41
N CYS A 187 13.59 27.63 -9.03
CA CYS A 187 13.97 28.37 -10.24
C CYS A 187 14.37 29.80 -9.87
N LEU A 188 15.18 30.41 -10.74
CA LEU A 188 15.49 31.83 -10.68
C LEU A 188 14.39 32.59 -11.45
N PRO A 189 13.66 33.50 -10.81
CA PRO A 189 12.69 34.34 -11.51
C PRO A 189 13.39 35.40 -12.35
N GLU A 190 12.81 35.73 -13.50
CA GLU A 190 13.18 36.91 -14.26
C GLU A 190 12.33 38.10 -13.80
N PHE A 191 12.99 39.20 -13.48
CA PHE A 191 12.35 40.45 -13.10
C PHE A 191 12.38 41.43 -14.28
N ARG A 192 11.21 41.88 -14.76
CA ARG A 192 11.09 42.90 -15.81
C ARG A 192 10.30 44.10 -15.30
N GLN A 193 10.89 45.30 -15.35
CA GLN A 193 10.21 46.52 -14.96
C GLN A 193 9.21 46.97 -16.04
N LYS A 194 8.05 47.48 -15.61
CA LYS A 194 7.01 48.07 -16.45
C LYS A 194 7.21 49.58 -16.62
N GLU A 195 6.57 50.14 -17.63
CA GLU A 195 6.57 51.59 -17.89
C GLU A 195 6.01 52.42 -16.72
N ASP A 196 5.11 51.85 -15.91
CA ASP A 196 4.51 52.49 -14.73
C ASP A 196 5.35 52.31 -13.44
N GLY A 197 6.52 51.67 -13.54
CA GLY A 197 7.41 51.37 -12.41
C GLY A 197 7.07 50.08 -11.64
N SER A 198 5.96 49.40 -11.95
CA SER A 198 5.65 48.09 -11.38
C SER A 198 6.51 46.97 -11.99
N LEU A 199 6.50 45.77 -11.40
CA LEU A 199 7.41 44.68 -11.74
C LEU A 199 6.66 43.46 -12.25
N TYR A 200 7.15 42.84 -13.33
CA TYR A 200 6.80 41.48 -13.70
C TYR A 200 7.77 40.51 -13.06
N ILE A 201 7.24 39.48 -12.40
CA ILE A 201 7.99 38.29 -11.96
C ILE A 201 7.62 37.17 -12.91
N ILE A 202 8.60 36.62 -13.62
CA ILE A 202 8.39 35.62 -14.66
C ILE A 202 9.18 34.36 -14.32
N ILE A 203 8.54 33.20 -14.39
CA ILE A 203 9.18 31.90 -14.25
C ILE A 203 8.87 31.03 -15.48
N PRO A 204 9.72 30.03 -15.81
CA PRO A 204 9.39 29.08 -16.85
C PRO A 204 8.14 28.27 -16.52
N ALA A 205 7.31 27.96 -17.51
CA ALA A 205 6.23 26.98 -17.37
C ALA A 205 6.77 25.53 -17.38
N ASP A 206 5.90 24.56 -17.07
CA ASP A 206 6.14 23.11 -17.20
C ASP A 206 7.40 22.56 -16.48
N ILE A 207 7.85 23.25 -15.43
CA ILE A 207 9.07 22.92 -14.68
C ILE A 207 9.03 21.47 -14.18
N LYS A 208 10.07 20.70 -14.55
CA LYS A 208 10.29 19.31 -14.12
C LYS A 208 11.29 19.25 -12.97
N PHE A 209 11.14 18.27 -12.08
CA PHE A 209 12.02 18.09 -10.92
C PHE A 209 13.48 17.82 -11.32
N THR A 210 13.70 17.12 -12.44
CA THR A 210 15.02 16.86 -13.03
C THR A 210 15.48 17.94 -14.01
N GLY A 211 14.77 19.07 -14.09
CA GLY A 211 15.17 20.22 -14.90
C GLY A 211 16.38 20.96 -14.32
N ASP A 212 16.80 22.02 -15.01
CA ASP A 212 17.86 22.90 -14.54
C ASP A 212 17.32 23.82 -13.42
N LEU A 213 17.39 23.31 -12.19
CA LEU A 213 16.87 23.96 -10.98
C LEU A 213 17.96 24.00 -9.91
N LEU A 214 18.02 25.11 -9.18
CA LEU A 214 18.88 25.25 -8.01
C LEU A 214 18.38 24.32 -6.91
N THR A 215 19.27 23.51 -6.34
CA THR A 215 19.00 22.81 -5.08
C THR A 215 19.42 23.73 -3.94
N VAL A 216 18.46 24.11 -3.11
CA VAL A 216 18.65 25.00 -1.97
C VAL A 216 18.29 24.26 -0.69
N ASP A 217 19.15 24.34 0.32
CA ASP A 217 18.81 23.84 1.65
C ASP A 217 17.79 24.77 2.30
N ILE A 218 16.76 24.22 2.95
CA ILE A 218 15.74 25.06 3.61
C ILE A 218 16.35 25.96 4.69
N GLU A 219 17.49 25.59 5.26
CA GLU A 219 18.23 26.45 6.19
C GLU A 219 18.71 27.78 5.56
N GLU A 220 18.82 27.88 4.23
CA GLU A 220 19.20 29.11 3.53
C GLU A 220 18.01 30.08 3.30
N PHE A 221 16.77 29.65 3.51
CA PHE A 221 15.59 30.48 3.30
C PHE A 221 15.44 31.53 4.41
N GLU A 222 15.43 32.82 4.08
CA GLU A 222 15.40 33.88 5.09
C GLU A 222 14.10 34.70 5.03
N ASP A 223 13.75 35.24 3.87
CA ASP A 223 12.65 36.20 3.72
C ASP A 223 11.44 35.58 3.02
N LEU A 224 10.27 35.78 3.62
CA LEU A 224 8.99 35.49 2.99
C LEU A 224 8.73 36.47 1.84
N TYR A 225 7.90 36.07 0.88
CA TYR A 225 7.45 36.92 -0.22
C TYR A 225 7.06 38.36 0.18
N ASN A 226 6.36 38.54 1.30
CA ASN A 226 5.89 39.84 1.80
C ASN A 226 6.93 40.61 2.65
N GLU A 227 8.09 40.02 2.87
CA GLU A 227 9.25 40.56 3.59
C GLU A 227 10.36 41.01 2.62
N ILE A 228 10.38 40.50 1.39
CA ILE A 228 11.37 40.90 0.37
C ILE A 228 11.16 42.37 -0.02
N GLU A 229 12.24 43.15 0.03
CA GLU A 229 12.28 44.57 -0.32
C GLU A 229 13.28 44.83 -1.45
N ALA A 230 12.95 45.77 -2.33
CA ALA A 230 13.90 46.30 -3.32
C ALA A 230 14.90 47.26 -2.66
N GLU A 231 15.93 47.70 -3.40
CA GLU A 231 16.97 48.60 -2.88
C GLU A 231 16.43 49.93 -2.33
N ASP A 232 15.28 50.38 -2.83
CA ASP A 232 14.57 51.59 -2.38
C ASP A 232 13.65 51.37 -1.16
N GLY A 233 13.61 50.14 -0.61
CA GLY A 233 12.78 49.75 0.53
C GLY A 233 11.32 49.44 0.17
N VAL A 234 10.94 49.44 -1.11
CA VAL A 234 9.59 49.07 -1.52
C VAL A 234 9.43 47.55 -1.52
N LYS A 235 8.40 47.06 -0.84
CA LYS A 235 8.08 45.62 -0.79
C LYS A 235 7.77 45.04 -2.16
N LEU A 236 8.30 43.85 -2.43
CA LEU A 236 8.06 43.11 -3.66
C LEU A 236 6.56 42.91 -3.94
N SER A 237 5.76 42.69 -2.91
CA SER A 237 4.31 42.50 -3.06
C SER A 237 3.59 43.70 -3.66
N LYS A 238 4.04 44.92 -3.34
CA LYS A 238 3.52 46.15 -3.94
C LYS A 238 3.98 46.30 -5.39
N LEU A 239 5.24 45.96 -5.67
CA LEU A 239 5.83 46.10 -7.00
C LEU A 239 5.20 45.15 -8.01
N CYS A 240 4.96 43.88 -7.64
CA CYS A 240 4.38 42.90 -8.56
C CYS A 240 2.85 42.86 -8.58
N GLY A 241 2.19 43.60 -7.69
CA GLY A 241 0.72 43.62 -7.59
C GLY A 241 0.14 42.26 -7.25
N ASP A 242 0.79 41.50 -6.37
CA ASP A 242 0.35 40.19 -5.90
C ASP A 242 0.19 39.13 -7.02
N VAL A 243 1.02 39.21 -8.07
CA VAL A 243 0.97 38.29 -9.22
C VAL A 243 2.37 37.91 -9.73
N MET A 244 2.51 36.66 -10.16
CA MET A 244 3.64 36.13 -10.93
C MET A 244 3.14 35.50 -12.24
N PHE A 245 4.02 35.34 -13.24
CA PHE A 245 3.68 34.83 -14.55
C PHE A 245 4.51 33.58 -14.88
N GLU A 246 3.84 32.53 -15.34
CA GLU A 246 4.49 31.41 -16.03
C GLU A 246 4.58 31.72 -17.53
N ASP A 247 5.80 31.75 -18.05
CA ASP A 247 6.09 31.92 -19.48
C ASP A 247 6.08 30.55 -20.17
N HIS A 248 5.11 30.37 -21.05
CA HIS A 248 5.00 29.15 -21.87
C HIS A 248 5.72 29.38 -23.19
N LEU A 249 6.41 28.35 -23.70
CA LEU A 249 7.16 28.41 -24.96
C LEU A 249 6.32 28.86 -26.18
N GLU A 250 5.00 28.76 -26.10
CA GLU A 250 4.05 29.18 -27.14
C GLU A 250 3.62 30.67 -27.03
N GLY A 251 4.24 31.47 -26.16
CA GLY A 251 4.02 32.91 -26.04
C GLY A 251 2.76 33.31 -25.27
N HIS A 252 2.15 32.40 -24.52
CA HIS A 252 1.05 32.68 -23.60
C HIS A 252 1.55 32.69 -22.16
N ASN A 253 1.14 33.69 -21.37
CA ASN A 253 1.51 33.78 -19.96
C ASN A 253 0.35 33.31 -19.08
N THR A 254 0.61 32.40 -18.15
CA THR A 254 -0.36 32.01 -17.13
C THR A 254 -0.12 32.80 -15.85
N LEU A 255 -1.19 33.39 -15.30
CA LEU A 255 -1.14 34.14 -14.06
C LEU A 255 -1.10 33.19 -12.85
N ILE A 256 -0.16 33.43 -11.94
CA ILE A 256 -0.08 32.82 -10.61
C ILE A 256 -0.41 33.89 -9.57
N PRO A 257 -1.49 33.70 -8.78
CA PRO A 257 -1.79 34.61 -7.68
C PRO A 257 -0.79 34.46 -6.53
N LEU A 258 -0.38 35.58 -5.95
CA LEU A 258 0.39 35.65 -4.72
C LEU A 258 -0.45 36.30 -3.60
N PRO A 259 -0.24 35.91 -2.34
CA PRO A 259 0.49 34.71 -1.94
C PRO A 259 -0.23 33.42 -2.40
N ASN A 260 0.46 32.28 -2.28
CA ASN A 260 -0.06 30.97 -2.63
C ASN A 260 -1.43 30.74 -1.95
N PRO A 261 -2.46 30.26 -2.68
CA PRO A 261 -3.79 30.02 -2.11
C PRO A 261 -3.81 29.13 -0.86
N TRP A 262 -2.87 28.18 -0.76
CA TRP A 262 -2.72 27.34 0.42
C TRP A 262 -2.20 28.09 1.64
N ARG A 263 -1.45 29.19 1.48
CA ARG A 263 -1.09 30.07 2.60
C ARG A 263 -2.33 30.65 3.27
N VAL A 264 -3.29 31.09 2.46
CA VAL A 264 -4.57 31.64 2.94
C VAL A 264 -5.39 30.55 3.64
N ARG A 265 -5.50 29.36 3.05
CA ARG A 265 -6.22 28.21 3.65
C ARG A 265 -5.60 27.74 4.96
N ALA A 266 -4.27 27.69 5.02
CA ALA A 266 -3.53 27.30 6.21
C ALA A 266 -3.70 28.29 7.36
N ASN A 267 -3.88 29.58 7.05
CA ASN A 267 -4.09 30.65 8.03
C ASN A 267 -3.08 30.59 9.18
N GLY A 268 -1.79 30.52 8.82
CA GLY A 268 -0.69 30.45 9.78
C GLY A 268 -0.41 29.06 10.37
N ARG A 269 -1.12 28.00 9.95
CA ARG A 269 -0.83 26.61 10.37
C ARG A 269 0.20 25.93 9.46
N ILE A 270 0.92 24.93 9.99
CA ILE A 270 1.70 24.00 9.17
C ILE A 270 0.75 23.08 8.38
N ILE A 271 1.11 22.74 7.14
CA ILE A 271 0.40 21.84 6.25
C ILE A 271 1.11 20.51 6.34
N ARG A 272 0.37 19.46 6.71
CA ARG A 272 0.83 18.07 6.64
C ARG A 272 0.28 17.45 5.38
N HIS A 273 1.15 17.11 4.42
CA HIS A 273 0.78 16.35 3.23
C HIS A 273 0.80 14.85 3.58
N VAL A 274 -0.37 14.22 3.59
CA VAL A 274 -0.58 12.86 4.09
C VAL A 274 -1.23 12.00 3.00
N PRO A 275 -0.47 11.56 1.99
CA PRO A 275 -1.02 10.72 0.92
C PRO A 275 -1.46 9.35 1.42
N ILE A 276 -2.41 8.74 0.70
CA ILE A 276 -2.95 7.42 1.03
C ILE A 276 -2.86 6.43 -0.14
N THR A 277 -2.84 5.15 0.20
CA THR A 277 -3.12 4.04 -0.71
C THR A 277 -4.53 3.55 -0.42
N LEU A 278 -5.44 3.75 -1.37
CA LEU A 278 -6.84 3.38 -1.26
C LEU A 278 -7.06 1.98 -1.84
N TYR A 279 -7.94 1.20 -1.22
CA TYR A 279 -8.29 -0.14 -1.68
C TYR A 279 -9.79 -0.38 -1.58
N ALA A 280 -10.33 -1.10 -2.55
CA ALA A 280 -11.68 -1.65 -2.46
C ALA A 280 -11.73 -3.08 -2.98
N ASP A 281 -12.58 -3.90 -2.36
CA ASP A 281 -12.77 -5.30 -2.75
C ASP A 281 -14.13 -5.85 -2.29
N ASP A 282 -14.52 -6.98 -2.88
CA ASP A 282 -15.68 -7.73 -2.45
C ASP A 282 -15.39 -8.80 -1.39
N THR A 283 -15.87 -8.55 -0.19
CA THR A 283 -15.77 -9.49 0.92
C THR A 283 -17.09 -10.24 1.11
N SER A 284 -17.02 -11.53 1.42
CA SER A 284 -18.23 -12.27 1.82
C SER A 284 -18.57 -11.99 3.29
N GLY A 285 -19.79 -11.53 3.57
CA GLY A 285 -20.31 -11.33 4.93
C GLY A 285 -20.70 -12.62 5.67
N ASN A 286 -20.42 -13.79 5.10
CA ASN A 286 -20.64 -15.09 5.71
C ASN A 286 -19.33 -15.89 5.76
N VAL A 287 -19.34 -16.99 6.52
CA VAL A 287 -18.23 -17.97 6.51
C VAL A 287 -18.10 -18.62 5.12
N SER A 288 -19.17 -18.65 4.31
CA SER A 288 -19.17 -19.11 2.92
C SER A 288 -19.31 -17.97 1.91
N LYS A 289 -18.52 -18.01 0.83
CA LYS A 289 -18.36 -16.89 -0.13
C LYS A 289 -19.58 -16.55 -0.98
N GLN A 290 -20.60 -17.41 -1.07
CA GLN A 290 -21.66 -17.29 -2.09
C GLN A 290 -22.85 -16.41 -1.74
N TRP A 291 -23.13 -16.19 -0.45
CA TRP A 291 -24.35 -15.50 -0.02
C TRP A 291 -23.93 -14.34 0.90
N ASN A 292 -24.36 -13.11 0.62
CA ASN A 292 -24.03 -11.88 1.36
C ASN A 292 -22.71 -11.16 0.98
N LYS A 293 -22.53 -10.84 -0.31
CA LYS A 293 -21.41 -10.03 -0.80
C LYS A 293 -21.47 -8.61 -0.23
N HIS A 294 -20.35 -8.14 0.31
CA HIS A 294 -20.14 -6.77 0.77
C HIS A 294 -19.02 -6.14 -0.07
N ILE A 295 -19.19 -4.90 -0.48
CA ILE A 295 -18.10 -4.07 -0.99
C ILE A 295 -17.53 -3.29 0.17
N SER A 296 -16.21 -3.31 0.36
CA SER A 296 -15.54 -2.61 1.46
C SER A 296 -14.45 -1.68 0.95
N TYR A 297 -14.27 -0.54 1.61
CA TYR A 297 -13.15 0.38 1.38
C TYR A 297 -12.21 0.40 2.58
N TYR A 298 -10.92 0.32 2.29
CA TYR A 298 -9.84 0.50 3.25
C TYR A 298 -8.79 1.47 2.71
N PHE A 299 -7.96 2.03 3.59
CA PHE A 299 -6.72 2.68 3.17
C PHE A 299 -5.58 2.48 4.16
N THR A 300 -4.35 2.70 3.68
CA THR A 300 -3.17 2.88 4.53
C THR A 300 -2.52 4.23 4.23
N LEU A 301 -1.86 4.83 5.22
CA LEU A 301 -1.06 6.04 5.00
C LEU A 301 0.20 5.69 4.20
N SER A 302 0.41 6.36 3.06
CA SER A 302 1.55 6.07 2.18
C SER A 302 2.87 6.64 2.67
N GLY A 303 2.83 7.60 3.62
CA GLY A 303 4.02 8.11 4.30
C GLY A 303 4.63 7.14 5.33
N LEU A 304 4.00 5.99 5.60
CA LEU A 304 4.54 4.98 6.51
C LEU A 304 5.44 4.00 5.78
N HIS A 305 6.59 3.70 6.38
CA HIS A 305 7.48 2.64 5.89
C HIS A 305 6.74 1.28 5.83
N PRO A 306 7.01 0.39 4.83
CA PRO A 306 6.29 -0.87 4.65
C PRO A 306 6.24 -1.79 5.87
N HIS A 307 7.30 -1.82 6.69
CA HIS A 307 7.30 -2.61 7.92
C HIS A 307 6.19 -2.21 8.90
N LEU A 308 5.77 -0.94 8.91
CA LEU A 308 4.65 -0.43 9.69
C LEU A 308 3.33 -0.54 8.90
N SER A 309 3.30 -0.07 7.65
CA SER A 309 2.06 -0.04 6.85
C SER A 309 1.51 -1.41 6.46
N ASN A 310 2.26 -2.50 6.72
CA ASN A 310 1.80 -3.89 6.60
C ASN A 310 1.18 -4.45 7.90
N GLN A 311 1.25 -3.74 9.02
CA GLN A 311 0.59 -4.17 10.26
C GLN A 311 -0.89 -3.77 10.25
N GLU A 312 -1.73 -4.60 10.87
CA GLU A 312 -3.18 -4.42 10.92
C GLU A 312 -3.58 -3.10 11.60
N TYR A 313 -2.78 -2.61 12.54
CA TYR A 313 -2.98 -1.33 13.23
C TYR A 313 -3.05 -0.12 12.29
N HIS A 314 -2.34 -0.19 11.16
CA HIS A 314 -2.20 0.90 10.18
C HIS A 314 -3.09 0.70 8.93
N CYS A 315 -3.99 -0.29 8.94
CA CYS A 315 -5.03 -0.46 7.94
C CYS A 315 -6.36 0.10 8.45
N HIS A 316 -6.90 1.08 7.73
CA HIS A 316 -8.07 1.83 8.18
C HIS A 316 -9.32 1.44 7.39
N PHE A 317 -10.33 0.94 8.10
CA PHE A 317 -11.67 0.76 7.56
C PHE A 317 -12.36 2.10 7.32
N VAL A 318 -12.99 2.26 6.15
CA VAL A 318 -13.79 3.45 5.82
C VAL A 318 -15.27 3.12 5.77
N GLY A 319 -15.68 2.14 4.96
CA GLY A 319 -17.09 1.81 4.78
C GLY A 319 -17.29 0.45 4.15
N THR A 320 -18.49 -0.10 4.35
CA THR A 320 -18.90 -1.35 3.69
C THR A 320 -20.38 -1.35 3.36
N SER A 321 -20.77 -2.00 2.27
CA SER A 321 -22.16 -2.11 1.87
C SER A 321 -22.44 -3.42 1.15
N ASN A 322 -23.59 -4.03 1.47
CA ASN A 322 -24.14 -5.19 0.76
C ASN A 322 -25.25 -4.82 -0.23
N VAL A 323 -25.56 -3.52 -0.36
CA VAL A 323 -26.64 -3.01 -1.22
C VAL A 323 -26.17 -1.97 -2.24
N ALA A 324 -25.00 -1.36 -2.02
CA ALA A 324 -24.41 -0.34 -2.88
C ALA A 324 -23.16 -0.90 -3.58
N SER A 325 -22.97 -0.50 -4.84
CA SER A 325 -21.74 -0.77 -5.60
C SER A 325 -20.53 0.00 -5.06
N VAL A 326 -19.33 -0.31 -5.56
CA VAL A 326 -18.09 0.39 -5.18
C VAL A 326 -18.13 1.89 -5.50
N LEU A 327 -18.79 2.27 -6.60
CA LEU A 327 -18.89 3.67 -7.03
C LEU A 327 -19.92 4.44 -6.21
N GLU A 328 -21.00 3.78 -5.79
CA GLU A 328 -22.00 4.35 -4.87
C GLU A 328 -21.45 4.53 -3.45
N LEU A 329 -20.81 3.49 -2.91
CA LEU A 329 -20.19 3.55 -1.59
C LEU A 329 -19.00 4.52 -1.56
N GLY A 330 -18.31 4.67 -2.71
CA GLY A 330 -17.18 5.56 -2.88
C GLY A 330 -17.56 7.05 -2.87
N GLU A 331 -18.79 7.42 -3.22
CA GLU A 331 -19.22 8.82 -3.32
C GLU A 331 -18.89 9.69 -2.10
N PRO A 332 -19.32 9.35 -0.86
CA PRO A 332 -18.96 10.14 0.33
C PRO A 332 -17.46 10.09 0.68
N ILE A 333 -16.74 9.04 0.24
CA ILE A 333 -15.30 8.91 0.45
C ILE A 333 -14.55 9.86 -0.49
N ILE A 334 -15.02 9.97 -1.74
CA ILE A 334 -14.49 10.89 -2.73
C ILE A 334 -14.78 12.35 -2.35
N ASP A 335 -15.91 12.64 -1.71
CA ASP A 335 -16.19 13.97 -1.15
C ASP A 335 -15.10 14.38 -0.15
N ASP A 336 -14.78 13.52 0.82
CA ASP A 336 -13.71 13.77 1.80
C ASP A 336 -12.33 13.93 1.11
N LEU A 337 -12.04 13.15 0.07
CA LEU A 337 -10.78 13.26 -0.69
C LEU A 337 -10.70 14.55 -1.50
N CYS A 338 -11.81 15.00 -2.09
CA CYS A 338 -11.89 16.29 -2.78
C CYS A 338 -11.62 17.43 -1.79
N ASP A 339 -12.26 17.42 -0.62
CA ASP A 339 -12.04 18.42 0.44
C ASP A 339 -10.57 18.46 0.85
N LEU A 340 -9.98 17.30 1.16
CA LEU A 340 -8.57 17.19 1.57
C LEU A 340 -7.59 17.66 0.49
N GLY A 341 -7.90 17.45 -0.78
CA GLY A 341 -7.05 17.82 -1.91
C GLY A 341 -7.21 19.28 -2.36
N THR A 342 -8.27 19.98 -1.96
CA THR A 342 -8.60 21.32 -2.46
C THR A 342 -8.76 22.40 -1.40
N ILE A 343 -9.17 22.06 -0.17
CA ILE A 343 -9.37 23.02 0.94
C ILE A 343 -8.47 22.64 2.13
N GLY A 344 -8.26 21.34 2.32
CA GLY A 344 -7.58 20.78 3.48
C GLY A 344 -8.52 20.57 4.68
N HIS A 345 -8.02 19.94 5.73
CA HIS A 345 -8.79 19.65 6.95
C HIS A 345 -7.99 19.96 8.22
N PRO A 346 -8.53 20.73 9.19
CA PRO A 346 -7.80 21.03 10.42
C PRO A 346 -7.55 19.76 11.24
N ALA A 347 -6.38 19.68 11.87
CA ALA A 347 -6.03 18.64 12.82
C ALA A 347 -5.04 19.17 13.85
N TYR A 348 -4.67 18.32 14.81
CA TYR A 348 -3.59 18.60 15.74
C TYR A 348 -2.51 17.54 15.56
N ASP A 349 -1.26 17.97 15.41
CA ASP A 349 -0.12 17.08 15.27
C ASP A 349 0.55 16.90 16.64
N SER A 350 0.43 15.70 17.19
CA SER A 350 0.98 15.37 18.51
C SER A 350 2.50 15.32 18.56
N LEU A 351 3.19 15.26 17.41
CA LEU A 351 4.65 15.26 17.36
C LEU A 351 5.22 16.66 17.63
N ILE A 352 4.63 17.68 16.99
CA ILE A 352 5.06 19.08 17.12
C ILE A 352 4.21 19.87 18.13
N ASN A 353 3.12 19.29 18.63
CA ASN A 353 2.16 19.91 19.56
C ASN A 353 1.49 21.19 19.02
N GLU A 354 1.08 21.16 17.76
CA GLU A 354 0.48 22.33 17.11
C GLU A 354 -0.76 21.97 16.28
N ASN A 355 -1.62 22.97 16.06
CA ASN A 355 -2.71 22.86 15.11
C ASN A 355 -2.16 22.95 13.68
N VAL A 356 -2.52 21.98 12.86
CA VAL A 356 -2.06 21.83 11.47
C VAL A 356 -3.24 21.79 10.51
N LEU A 357 -2.96 21.97 9.22
CA LEU A 357 -3.89 21.71 8.13
C LEU A 357 -3.45 20.45 7.39
N ILE A 358 -4.32 19.47 7.24
CA ILE A 358 -4.05 18.24 6.49
C ILE A 358 -4.42 18.46 5.04
N MET A 359 -3.52 18.02 4.17
CA MET A 359 -3.74 17.86 2.75
C MET A 359 -3.51 16.39 2.38
N SER A 360 -4.35 15.79 1.55
CA SER A 360 -4.21 14.38 1.18
C SER A 360 -4.55 14.13 -0.29
N VAL A 361 -3.93 13.10 -0.85
CA VAL A 361 -4.13 12.61 -2.22
C VAL A 361 -4.13 11.08 -2.23
N VAL A 362 -4.81 10.49 -3.22
CA VAL A 362 -4.70 9.05 -3.49
C VAL A 362 -3.45 8.81 -4.33
N LEU A 363 -2.40 8.19 -3.78
CA LEU A 363 -1.22 7.83 -4.58
C LEU A 363 -1.51 6.63 -5.47
N ALA A 364 -2.11 5.59 -4.93
CA ALA A 364 -2.49 4.40 -5.69
C ALA A 364 -3.85 3.87 -5.23
N PHE A 365 -4.61 3.34 -6.20
CA PHE A 365 -5.83 2.58 -5.96
C PHE A 365 -5.60 1.09 -6.27
N LEU A 366 -5.69 0.26 -5.24
CA LEU A 366 -5.46 -1.19 -5.33
C LEU A 366 -6.78 -1.93 -5.29
N ALA A 367 -6.92 -2.95 -6.13
CA ALA A 367 -8.08 -3.82 -6.16
C ALA A 367 -7.80 -5.06 -7.02
N ASP A 368 -8.76 -5.97 -7.07
CA ASP A 368 -8.75 -7.06 -8.05
C ASP A 368 -9.04 -6.53 -9.49
N SER A 369 -8.89 -7.39 -10.50
CA SER A 369 -9.05 -6.95 -11.90
C SER A 369 -10.48 -6.48 -12.24
N PRO A 370 -11.56 -7.18 -11.81
CA PRO A 370 -12.93 -6.67 -11.92
C PRO A 370 -13.15 -5.30 -11.30
N MET A 371 -12.68 -5.08 -10.07
CA MET A 371 -12.86 -3.83 -9.35
C MET A 371 -12.07 -2.69 -9.96
N HIS A 372 -10.82 -2.96 -10.41
CA HIS A 372 -10.08 -2.00 -11.21
C HIS A 372 -10.84 -1.61 -12.48
N ALA A 373 -11.46 -2.56 -13.17
CA ALA A 373 -12.22 -2.26 -14.38
C ALA A 373 -13.41 -1.33 -14.09
N GLU A 374 -14.11 -1.54 -12.98
CA GLU A 374 -15.20 -0.68 -12.53
C GLU A 374 -14.73 0.74 -12.17
N VAL A 375 -13.65 0.87 -11.40
CA VAL A 375 -13.09 2.17 -10.99
C VAL A 375 -12.43 2.93 -12.14
N THR A 376 -11.98 2.25 -13.20
CA THR A 376 -11.45 2.92 -14.40
C THR A 376 -12.49 3.07 -15.52
N SER A 377 -13.74 2.70 -15.27
CA SER A 377 -14.84 2.73 -16.26
C SER A 377 -14.49 1.96 -17.55
N THR A 378 -13.80 0.83 -17.41
CA THR A 378 -13.41 -0.08 -18.50
C THR A 378 -14.16 -1.42 -18.42
N PRO A 379 -14.30 -2.16 -19.53
CA PRO A 379 -15.01 -3.43 -19.51
C PRO A 379 -14.20 -4.51 -18.77
N LEU A 380 -14.91 -5.51 -18.21
CA LEU A 380 -14.28 -6.66 -17.56
C LEU A 380 -13.33 -7.39 -18.52
N PRO A 381 -12.03 -7.54 -18.19
CA PRO A 381 -11.00 -7.95 -19.15
C PRO A 381 -11.27 -9.27 -19.89
N GLY A 382 -11.69 -10.31 -19.18
CA GLY A 382 -11.69 -11.69 -19.70
C GLY A 382 -12.56 -11.93 -20.94
N ASN A 383 -13.64 -11.17 -21.09
CA ASN A 383 -14.59 -11.30 -22.20
C ASN A 383 -14.70 -10.01 -23.05
N ALA A 384 -13.81 -9.03 -22.83
CA ALA A 384 -13.86 -7.76 -23.53
C ALA A 384 -13.09 -7.78 -24.86
N ASN A 385 -13.61 -7.01 -25.81
CA ASN A 385 -12.91 -6.60 -27.04
C ASN A 385 -11.74 -5.66 -26.74
N ASN A 386 -11.86 -4.88 -25.66
CA ASN A 386 -10.83 -3.98 -25.16
C ASN A 386 -10.41 -4.42 -23.74
N PRO A 387 -9.56 -5.46 -23.61
CA PRO A 387 -9.34 -6.10 -22.32
C PRO A 387 -8.35 -5.35 -21.41
N CYS A 388 -7.65 -4.33 -21.91
CA CYS A 388 -6.68 -3.57 -21.11
C CYS A 388 -7.29 -2.26 -20.59
N ARG A 389 -7.05 -1.98 -19.30
CA ARG A 389 -7.44 -0.73 -18.66
C ARG A 389 -6.43 0.41 -18.82
N VAL A 390 -5.21 0.09 -19.25
CA VAL A 390 -4.08 1.04 -19.38
C VAL A 390 -3.92 1.52 -20.83
N CYS A 391 -4.12 0.65 -21.81
CA CYS A 391 -3.96 0.97 -23.24
C CYS A 391 -5.14 0.51 -24.11
N HIS A 392 -5.14 0.94 -25.37
CA HIS A 392 -6.13 0.64 -26.39
C HIS A 392 -5.88 -0.70 -27.12
N LEU A 393 -5.52 -1.76 -26.38
CA LEU A 393 -5.49 -3.11 -26.95
C LEU A 393 -6.93 -3.51 -27.36
N HIS A 394 -7.15 -3.86 -28.63
CA HIS A 394 -8.48 -3.96 -29.22
C HIS A 394 -8.62 -5.11 -30.24
N VAL A 395 -9.83 -5.63 -30.34
CA VAL A 395 -10.33 -6.44 -31.48
C VAL A 395 -11.77 -6.04 -31.82
N ALA A 396 -12.16 -6.16 -33.10
CA ALA A 396 -13.53 -5.88 -33.51
C ALA A 396 -14.52 -6.91 -32.95
N HIS A 397 -14.19 -8.20 -33.08
CA HIS A 397 -14.92 -9.32 -32.52
C HIS A 397 -14.01 -10.17 -31.61
N LYS A 398 -14.63 -10.88 -30.66
CA LYS A 398 -13.89 -11.70 -29.69
C LYS A 398 -13.08 -12.81 -30.37
N ASP A 399 -13.59 -13.35 -31.48
CA ASP A 399 -12.96 -14.44 -32.21
C ASP A 399 -11.69 -13.98 -32.94
N ASP A 400 -11.59 -12.69 -33.26
CA ASP A 400 -10.42 -12.05 -33.91
C ASP A 400 -9.18 -12.00 -32.98
N LYS A 401 -9.30 -12.41 -31.71
CA LYS A 401 -8.14 -12.52 -30.81
C LYS A 401 -7.11 -13.56 -31.29
N CYS A 402 -7.46 -14.42 -32.22
CA CYS A 402 -6.52 -15.34 -32.85
C CYS A 402 -5.67 -14.67 -33.96
N ASP A 403 -6.03 -13.45 -34.39
CA ASP A 403 -5.34 -12.76 -35.46
C ASP A 403 -3.91 -12.39 -35.08
N ILE A 404 -3.01 -12.53 -36.05
CA ILE A 404 -1.59 -12.23 -35.85
C ILE A 404 -1.35 -10.78 -35.44
N GLY A 405 -2.19 -9.85 -35.91
CA GLY A 405 -2.15 -8.43 -35.54
C GLY A 405 -2.43 -8.24 -34.05
N TYR A 406 -3.51 -8.85 -33.54
CA TYR A 406 -3.83 -8.79 -32.11
C TYR A 406 -2.76 -9.48 -31.25
N VAL A 407 -2.25 -10.64 -31.67
CA VAL A 407 -1.16 -11.33 -30.94
C VAL A 407 0.08 -10.44 -30.86
N LYS A 408 0.45 -9.77 -31.96
CA LYS A 408 1.53 -8.79 -32.01
C LYS A 408 1.31 -7.63 -31.04
N ASP A 409 0.13 -7.01 -31.06
CA ASP A 409 -0.22 -5.90 -30.17
C ASP A 409 -0.28 -6.33 -28.69
N PHE A 410 -0.82 -7.52 -28.43
CA PHE A 410 -0.89 -8.13 -27.10
C PHE A 410 0.51 -8.34 -26.52
N LEU A 411 1.45 -8.82 -27.35
CA LEU A 411 2.84 -9.04 -26.95
C LEU A 411 3.68 -7.76 -27.00
N GLY A 412 3.20 -6.69 -27.64
CA GLY A 412 3.94 -5.44 -27.87
C GLY A 412 5.03 -5.57 -28.93
N ILE A 413 4.84 -6.43 -29.95
CA ILE A 413 5.79 -6.72 -31.02
C ILE A 413 5.22 -6.18 -32.33
N THR A 414 5.66 -5.02 -32.82
CA THR A 414 5.19 -4.45 -34.09
C THR A 414 6.32 -4.38 -35.13
N SER A 415 5.97 -4.23 -36.40
CA SER A 415 6.94 -4.08 -37.49
C SER A 415 7.67 -2.73 -37.33
N GLY A 416 8.83 -2.74 -36.66
CA GLY A 416 9.61 -1.52 -36.33
C GLY A 416 10.11 -1.47 -34.88
N GLY A 417 9.76 -2.44 -34.03
CA GLY A 417 10.28 -2.57 -32.67
C GLY A 417 9.20 -2.88 -31.63
N HIS A 418 9.58 -2.72 -30.37
CA HIS A 418 8.69 -2.94 -29.22
C HIS A 418 7.83 -1.70 -28.98
N LYS A 419 6.53 -1.77 -29.31
CA LYS A 419 5.59 -0.69 -29.06
C LYS A 419 4.26 -1.26 -28.59
N LEU A 420 3.84 -0.83 -27.40
CA LEU A 420 2.51 -1.15 -26.88
C LEU A 420 1.45 -0.34 -27.63
N PRO A 421 0.19 -0.81 -27.62
CA PRO A 421 -0.93 -0.01 -28.09
C PRO A 421 -0.96 1.35 -27.37
N PRO A 422 -1.53 2.40 -28.01
CA PRO A 422 -1.62 3.72 -27.41
C PRO A 422 -2.23 3.67 -25.99
N LEU A 423 -1.64 4.43 -25.07
CA LEU A 423 -2.16 4.54 -23.70
C LEU A 423 -3.52 5.23 -23.72
N ARG A 424 -4.39 4.85 -22.78
CA ARG A 424 -5.66 5.54 -22.54
C ARG A 424 -5.41 6.85 -21.82
N SER A 425 -6.28 7.82 -22.05
CA SER A 425 -6.30 9.10 -21.33
C SER A 425 -7.49 9.17 -20.38
N TRP A 426 -7.25 9.55 -19.12
CA TRP A 426 -8.30 9.68 -18.11
C TRP A 426 -9.30 10.81 -18.42
N PRO A 427 -8.85 12.03 -18.83
CA PRO A 427 -9.75 13.06 -19.35
C PRO A 427 -10.56 12.63 -20.57
N GLU A 428 -9.92 11.93 -21.52
CA GLU A 428 -10.60 11.43 -22.73
C GLU A 428 -11.68 10.40 -22.38
N THR A 429 -11.41 9.52 -21.42
CA THR A 429 -12.36 8.52 -20.91
C THR A 429 -13.61 9.22 -20.36
N LYS A 430 -13.44 10.27 -19.54
CA LYS A 430 -14.56 11.09 -19.04
C LYS A 430 -15.34 11.76 -20.17
N ALA A 431 -14.64 12.37 -21.13
CA ALA A 431 -15.27 13.07 -22.26
C ALA A 431 -16.11 12.12 -23.13
N ARG A 432 -15.58 10.93 -23.47
CA ARG A 432 -16.30 9.89 -24.23
C ARG A 432 -17.51 9.33 -23.49
N LEU A 433 -17.44 9.18 -22.17
CA LEU A 433 -18.61 8.76 -21.38
C LEU A 433 -19.73 9.82 -21.39
N LEU A 434 -19.38 11.11 -21.35
CA LEU A 434 -20.36 12.19 -21.52
C LEU A 434 -20.98 12.19 -22.92
N GLU A 435 -20.19 11.90 -23.95
CA GLU A 435 -20.70 11.70 -25.32
C GLU A 435 -21.67 10.52 -25.40
N MET A 436 -21.30 9.38 -24.82
CA MET A 436 -22.17 8.19 -24.72
C MET A 436 -23.48 8.50 -24.01
N TRP A 437 -23.45 9.29 -22.92
CA TRP A 437 -24.66 9.74 -22.23
C TRP A 437 -25.55 10.60 -23.14
N LYS A 438 -24.96 11.57 -23.88
CA LYS A 438 -25.71 12.40 -24.84
C LYS A 438 -26.37 11.54 -25.92
N LEU A 439 -25.65 10.59 -26.50
CA LEU A 439 -26.17 9.64 -27.48
C LEU A 439 -27.34 8.84 -26.90
N ALA A 440 -27.19 8.32 -25.68
CA ALA A 440 -28.22 7.52 -25.03
C ALA A 440 -29.53 8.29 -24.85
N LYS A 441 -29.53 9.63 -24.79
CA LYS A 441 -30.78 10.40 -24.68
C LYS A 441 -31.62 10.34 -25.95
N THR A 442 -31.00 10.37 -27.13
CA THR A 442 -31.67 10.45 -28.44
C THR A 442 -31.80 9.10 -29.15
N ASN A 443 -30.87 8.17 -28.90
CA ASN A 443 -30.74 6.93 -29.68
C ASN A 443 -31.20 5.68 -28.90
N SER A 444 -31.10 4.52 -29.52
CA SER A 444 -31.41 3.25 -28.87
C SER A 444 -30.37 2.90 -27.80
N LYS A 445 -30.74 2.00 -26.88
CA LYS A 445 -29.78 1.43 -25.91
C LYS A 445 -28.65 0.66 -26.62
N ASP A 446 -28.94 0.04 -27.76
CA ASP A 446 -27.97 -0.74 -28.51
C ASP A 446 -26.89 0.15 -29.12
N ASP A 447 -27.24 1.36 -29.55
CA ASP A 447 -26.27 2.35 -30.05
C ASP A 447 -25.30 2.78 -28.95
N TYR A 448 -25.80 2.99 -27.73
CA TYR A 448 -24.96 3.24 -26.54
C TYR A 448 -23.99 2.08 -26.27
N ILE A 449 -24.47 0.83 -26.34
CA ILE A 449 -23.64 -0.36 -26.11
C ILE A 449 -22.55 -0.48 -27.19
N LYS A 450 -22.90 -0.28 -28.47
CA LYS A 450 -21.95 -0.32 -29.59
C LYS A 450 -20.86 0.75 -29.46
N MET A 451 -21.24 1.98 -29.11
CA MET A 451 -20.28 3.07 -28.87
C MET A 451 -19.33 2.75 -27.70
N GLY A 452 -19.86 2.20 -26.59
CA GLY A 452 -19.04 1.73 -25.48
C GLY A 452 -18.06 0.62 -25.88
N GLN A 453 -18.47 -0.31 -26.74
CA GLN A 453 -17.58 -1.34 -27.29
C GLN A 453 -16.48 -0.75 -28.18
N GLN A 454 -16.80 0.25 -29.02
CA GLN A 454 -15.85 0.94 -29.88
C GLN A 454 -14.79 1.70 -29.06
N TYR A 455 -15.21 2.47 -28.06
CA TYR A 455 -14.28 3.19 -27.18
C TYR A 455 -13.59 2.28 -26.15
N GLY A 456 -14.10 1.07 -25.96
CA GLY A 456 -13.64 0.16 -24.93
C GLY A 456 -13.91 0.69 -23.52
N LEU A 457 -15.09 1.27 -23.31
CA LEU A 457 -15.52 1.89 -22.06
C LEU A 457 -16.81 1.25 -21.55
N LYS A 458 -16.91 1.13 -20.22
CA LYS A 458 -18.12 0.69 -19.53
C LYS A 458 -18.14 1.29 -18.13
N ASP A 459 -18.91 2.34 -17.96
CA ASP A 459 -19.16 2.96 -16.66
C ASP A 459 -20.43 2.37 -16.03
N ASN A 460 -20.32 1.75 -14.85
CA ASN A 460 -21.46 1.07 -14.22
C ASN A 460 -22.55 2.04 -13.75
N ILE A 461 -22.17 3.23 -13.26
CA ILE A 461 -23.13 4.27 -12.87
C ILE A 461 -23.89 4.77 -14.10
N ASN A 462 -23.17 5.19 -15.15
CA ASN A 462 -23.79 5.69 -16.37
C ASN A 462 -24.65 4.63 -17.06
N THR A 463 -24.17 3.38 -17.12
CA THR A 463 -24.94 2.27 -17.70
C THR A 463 -26.27 2.07 -16.97
N GLU A 464 -26.27 2.12 -15.63
CA GLU A 464 -27.50 1.97 -14.86
C GLU A 464 -28.41 3.19 -14.96
N ILE A 465 -27.86 4.40 -15.05
CA ILE A 465 -28.63 5.61 -15.35
C ILE A 465 -29.30 5.51 -16.72
N VAL A 466 -28.58 5.06 -17.76
CA VAL A 466 -29.13 4.82 -19.10
C VAL A 466 -30.24 3.76 -19.05
N ASN A 467 -30.03 2.67 -18.30
CA ASN A 467 -31.07 1.65 -18.11
C ASN A 467 -32.34 2.25 -17.51
N GLN A 468 -32.21 3.02 -16.43
CA GLN A 468 -33.36 3.65 -15.75
C GLN A 468 -34.00 4.75 -16.61
N TYR A 469 -33.23 5.50 -17.39
CA TYR A 469 -33.74 6.55 -18.28
C TYR A 469 -34.59 5.97 -19.43
N LYS A 470 -34.23 4.78 -19.93
CA LYS A 470 -34.97 4.07 -21.00
C LYS A 470 -36.13 3.21 -20.50
N GLN A 471 -36.34 3.09 -19.19
CA GLN A 471 -37.45 2.31 -18.63
C GLN A 471 -38.78 3.08 -18.72
N HIS A 472 -39.65 2.68 -19.63
CA HIS A 472 -40.99 3.28 -19.78
C HIS A 472 -41.98 2.92 -18.65
N LYS A 473 -41.69 1.87 -17.85
CA LYS A 473 -42.62 1.32 -16.84
C LYS A 473 -42.53 1.98 -15.46
N ARG A 474 -41.69 3.00 -15.26
CA ARG A 474 -41.52 3.71 -13.97
C ARG A 474 -41.74 5.22 -14.15
N PRO A 475 -42.98 5.73 -13.95
CA PRO A 475 -43.28 7.16 -14.02
C PRO A 475 -42.39 7.97 -13.07
N GLY A 476 -41.92 9.14 -13.49
CA GLY A 476 -41.08 10.04 -12.67
C GLY A 476 -39.58 9.74 -12.68
N GLN A 477 -39.16 8.55 -13.14
CA GLN A 477 -37.74 8.17 -13.15
C GLN A 477 -36.93 8.97 -14.18
N LYS A 478 -37.52 9.23 -15.35
CA LYS A 478 -36.89 10.04 -16.40
C LYS A 478 -36.71 11.48 -15.93
N GLU A 479 -37.74 12.05 -15.32
CA GLU A 479 -37.74 13.39 -14.75
C GLU A 479 -36.71 13.53 -13.62
N ARG A 480 -36.61 12.51 -12.75
CA ARG A 480 -35.57 12.44 -11.71
C ARG A 480 -34.16 12.47 -12.29
N ILE A 481 -33.90 11.73 -13.36
CA ILE A 481 -32.58 11.69 -14.01
C ILE A 481 -32.27 13.02 -14.73
N LEU A 482 -33.25 13.63 -15.39
CA LEU A 482 -33.08 14.95 -16.01
C LEU A 482 -32.81 16.04 -14.94
N LYS A 483 -33.46 15.93 -13.78
CA LYS A 483 -33.17 16.78 -12.63
C LYS A 483 -31.77 16.52 -12.09
N LEU A 484 -31.34 15.26 -11.97
CA LEU A 484 -29.97 14.89 -11.57
C LEU A 484 -28.93 15.47 -12.52
N GLU A 485 -29.15 15.40 -13.83
CA GLU A 485 -28.28 15.99 -14.86
C GLU A 485 -28.14 17.51 -14.68
N LYS A 486 -29.24 18.19 -14.35
CA LYS A 486 -29.25 19.64 -14.12
C LYS A 486 -28.57 20.04 -12.82
N ASP A 487 -28.94 19.37 -11.72
CA ASP A 487 -28.57 19.80 -10.36
C ASP A 487 -27.21 19.21 -9.92
N SER A 488 -26.82 18.05 -10.46
CA SER A 488 -25.60 17.33 -10.05
C SER A 488 -25.04 16.47 -11.19
N PRO A 489 -24.63 17.06 -12.32
CA PRO A 489 -24.18 16.34 -13.51
C PRO A 489 -23.00 15.39 -13.25
N HIS A 490 -22.16 15.69 -12.26
CA HIS A 490 -21.03 14.85 -11.86
C HIS A 490 -21.46 13.47 -11.32
N ARG A 491 -22.70 13.33 -10.83
CA ARG A 491 -23.26 12.04 -10.34
C ARG A 491 -23.75 11.12 -11.47
N LEU A 492 -23.65 11.56 -12.73
CA LEU A 492 -24.03 10.75 -13.89
C LEU A 492 -22.98 9.68 -14.26
N LEU A 493 -21.78 9.80 -13.69
CA LEU A 493 -20.60 8.99 -14.01
C LEU A 493 -19.95 8.48 -12.73
N ASN A 494 -18.95 7.62 -12.89
CA ASN A 494 -18.01 7.23 -11.84
C ASN A 494 -17.47 8.44 -11.04
N CYS A 495 -17.59 8.36 -9.71
CA CYS A 495 -17.21 9.40 -8.77
C CYS A 495 -15.70 9.72 -8.76
N PHE A 496 -14.83 8.78 -9.15
CA PHE A 496 -13.38 9.00 -9.19
C PHE A 496 -12.94 10.09 -10.18
N PHE A 497 -13.75 10.41 -11.19
CA PHE A 497 -13.50 11.55 -12.09
C PHE A 497 -13.56 12.92 -11.41
N ARG A 498 -13.94 12.97 -10.13
CA ARG A 498 -13.99 14.18 -9.31
C ARG A 498 -12.70 14.43 -8.56
N ILE A 499 -11.88 13.40 -8.32
CA ILE A 499 -10.61 13.54 -7.60
C ILE A 499 -9.60 14.19 -8.55
N PRO A 500 -9.16 15.44 -8.32
CA PRO A 500 -8.33 16.14 -9.30
C PRO A 500 -6.91 15.55 -9.43
N SER A 501 -6.40 14.94 -8.35
CA SER A 501 -5.05 14.36 -8.29
C SER A 501 -4.99 12.87 -8.69
N PHE A 502 -6.05 12.30 -9.26
CA PHE A 502 -6.15 10.88 -9.59
C PHE A 502 -6.37 10.64 -11.08
N ASP A 503 -5.55 9.78 -11.64
CA ASP A 503 -5.65 9.28 -13.00
C ASP A 503 -5.89 7.76 -12.97
N GLY A 504 -7.07 7.31 -13.40
CA GLY A 504 -7.42 5.89 -13.37
C GLY A 504 -6.53 5.00 -14.24
N CYS A 505 -5.88 5.54 -15.27
CA CYS A 505 -4.97 4.82 -16.15
C CYS A 505 -3.57 4.67 -15.55
N LEU A 506 -3.11 5.65 -14.77
CA LEU A 506 -1.76 5.67 -14.19
C LEU A 506 -1.72 5.23 -12.71
N ASP A 507 -2.80 5.44 -11.97
CA ASP A 507 -2.86 5.27 -10.51
C ASP A 507 -3.53 3.95 -10.08
N THR A 508 -3.82 3.07 -11.04
CA THR A 508 -4.24 1.68 -10.81
C THR A 508 -3.13 0.70 -11.21
N PRO A 509 -2.03 0.64 -10.43
CA PRO A 509 -0.83 -0.11 -10.82
C PRO A 509 -1.11 -1.60 -11.03
N VAL A 510 -0.18 -2.28 -11.68
CA VAL A 510 -0.25 -3.72 -11.95
C VAL A 510 -0.06 -4.51 -10.64
N GLU A 511 -1.16 -4.71 -9.90
CA GLU A 511 -1.17 -5.38 -8.60
C GLU A 511 -0.76 -6.86 -8.73
N ILE A 512 0.28 -7.25 -8.00
CA ILE A 512 1.01 -8.52 -8.22
C ILE A 512 0.27 -9.77 -7.73
N LEU A 513 -0.58 -9.68 -6.70
CA LEU A 513 -1.37 -10.82 -6.23
C LEU A 513 -2.36 -11.23 -7.33
N HIS A 514 -3.14 -10.28 -7.84
CA HIS A 514 -4.19 -10.55 -8.80
C HIS A 514 -3.66 -10.70 -10.21
N VAL A 515 -2.66 -9.94 -10.64
CA VAL A 515 -2.14 -10.00 -12.01
C VAL A 515 -1.12 -11.12 -12.17
N PHE A 516 -0.13 -11.26 -11.28
CA PHE A 516 0.97 -12.21 -11.45
C PHE A 516 0.66 -13.57 -10.81
N GLN A 517 0.41 -13.60 -9.49
CA GLN A 517 0.21 -14.86 -8.75
C GLN A 517 -1.09 -15.56 -9.18
N LEU A 518 -2.22 -14.85 -9.14
CA LEU A 518 -3.53 -15.35 -9.58
C LEU A 518 -3.76 -15.24 -11.10
N GLY A 519 -2.72 -14.87 -11.86
CA GLY A 519 -2.70 -14.87 -13.32
C GLY A 519 -1.72 -15.90 -13.86
N PRO A 520 -0.61 -15.49 -14.51
CA PRO A 520 0.37 -16.39 -15.13
C PRO A 520 0.76 -17.58 -14.27
N VAL A 521 1.12 -17.39 -12.99
CA VAL A 521 1.54 -18.50 -12.11
C VAL A 521 0.42 -19.52 -11.94
N LYS A 522 -0.77 -19.08 -11.54
CA LYS A 522 -1.96 -19.93 -11.39
C LYS A 522 -2.33 -20.64 -12.68
N TYR A 523 -2.32 -19.93 -13.80
CA TYR A 523 -2.75 -20.46 -15.09
C TYR A 523 -1.78 -21.52 -15.62
N LEU A 524 -0.48 -21.27 -15.53
CA LEU A 524 0.55 -22.23 -15.95
C LEU A 524 0.60 -23.44 -15.02
N LEU A 525 0.45 -23.26 -13.70
CA LEU A 525 0.31 -24.39 -12.77
C LEU A 525 -0.90 -25.25 -13.12
N ALA A 526 -2.06 -24.62 -13.36
CA ALA A 526 -3.28 -25.37 -13.67
C ALA A 526 -3.13 -26.18 -14.97
N ASP A 527 -2.58 -25.57 -16.01
CA ASP A 527 -2.32 -26.23 -17.28
C ASP A 527 -1.34 -27.40 -17.12
N PHE A 528 -0.24 -27.20 -16.40
CA PHE A 528 0.75 -28.23 -16.12
C PHE A 528 0.15 -29.40 -15.30
N MET A 529 -0.59 -29.10 -14.23
CA MET A 529 -1.21 -30.11 -13.37
C MET A 529 -2.25 -30.94 -14.14
N ILE A 530 -3.06 -30.30 -14.98
CA ILE A 530 -4.09 -30.97 -15.79
C ILE A 530 -3.45 -31.82 -16.90
N SER A 531 -2.53 -31.26 -17.69
CA SER A 531 -1.91 -31.94 -18.82
C SER A 531 -1.01 -33.10 -18.41
N THR A 532 -0.33 -32.97 -17.27
CA THR A 532 0.69 -33.94 -16.85
C THR A 532 0.12 -35.01 -15.93
N PHE A 533 -0.70 -34.64 -14.93
CA PHE A 533 -1.05 -35.54 -13.81
C PHE A 533 -2.52 -35.97 -13.73
N LYS A 534 -3.44 -35.39 -14.52
CA LYS A 534 -4.87 -35.78 -14.49
C LYS A 534 -5.02 -37.27 -14.82
N GLY A 535 -5.63 -38.02 -13.91
CA GLY A 535 -5.85 -39.47 -14.05
C GLY A 535 -4.60 -40.35 -13.84
N LYS A 536 -3.45 -39.79 -13.44
CA LYS A 536 -2.17 -40.53 -13.31
C LYS A 536 -1.67 -40.56 -11.87
N GLU A 537 -2.24 -41.44 -11.06
CA GLU A 537 -2.00 -41.46 -9.60
C GLU A 537 -0.55 -41.80 -9.21
N THR A 538 0.10 -42.69 -9.96
CA THR A 538 1.52 -43.04 -9.74
C THR A 538 2.45 -41.84 -9.95
N LEU A 539 2.16 -40.95 -10.90
CA LEU A 539 2.94 -39.71 -11.10
C LEU A 539 2.67 -38.69 -9.99
N LYS A 540 1.45 -38.61 -9.49
CA LYS A 540 1.12 -37.75 -8.35
C LYS A 540 1.86 -38.17 -7.08
N LEU A 541 1.97 -39.47 -6.82
CA LEU A 541 2.75 -39.99 -5.70
C LEU A 541 4.24 -39.63 -5.84
N LYS A 542 4.80 -39.72 -7.05
CA LYS A 542 6.18 -39.24 -7.32
C LYS A 542 6.31 -37.74 -7.06
N LEU A 543 5.36 -36.94 -7.54
CA LEU A 543 5.34 -35.48 -7.32
C LEU A 543 5.27 -35.14 -5.81
N GLN A 544 4.45 -35.88 -5.06
CA GLN A 544 4.39 -35.76 -3.60
C GLN A 544 5.75 -36.09 -2.96
N GLY A 545 6.46 -37.10 -3.47
CA GLY A 545 7.82 -37.41 -3.05
C GLY A 545 8.79 -36.24 -3.23
N TYR A 546 8.76 -35.55 -4.38
CA TYR A 546 9.57 -34.35 -4.62
C TYR A 546 9.20 -33.19 -3.70
N TRP A 547 7.91 -32.97 -3.44
CA TRP A 547 7.48 -31.97 -2.47
C TRP A 547 7.96 -32.30 -1.04
N ASN A 548 8.03 -33.59 -0.70
CA ASN A 548 8.48 -34.05 0.61
C ASN A 548 10.00 -33.95 0.77
N SER A 549 10.77 -34.11 -0.31
CA SER A 549 12.24 -33.98 -0.29
C SER A 549 12.75 -32.54 -0.44
N PHE A 550 11.88 -31.60 -0.82
CA PHE A 550 12.27 -30.21 -1.03
C PHE A 550 12.67 -29.53 0.29
N ASN A 551 13.91 -29.05 0.34
CA ASN A 551 14.45 -28.41 1.53
C ASN A 551 13.99 -26.95 1.64
N THR A 552 13.28 -26.61 2.71
CA THR A 552 12.76 -25.25 2.97
C THR A 552 13.59 -24.44 3.97
N GLU A 553 14.71 -24.97 4.48
CA GLU A 553 15.46 -24.40 5.63
C GLU A 553 16.01 -22.98 5.43
N ALA A 554 15.98 -22.44 4.21
CA ALA A 554 16.43 -21.09 3.87
C ALA A 554 15.45 -20.29 2.97
N LEU A 555 14.20 -20.74 2.82
CA LEU A 555 13.25 -20.14 1.87
C LEU A 555 12.19 -19.26 2.53
N ASN A 556 12.25 -19.06 3.85
CA ASN A 556 11.23 -18.37 4.64
C ASN A 556 9.79 -18.90 4.34
N ILE A 557 9.67 -20.20 4.04
CA ILE A 557 8.40 -20.87 3.79
C ILE A 557 8.04 -21.70 5.03
N PRO A 558 6.78 -21.66 5.52
CA PRO A 558 6.31 -22.59 6.54
C PRO A 558 6.39 -24.05 6.08
N SER A 559 6.31 -25.00 7.00
CA SER A 559 6.29 -26.44 6.68
C SER A 559 5.32 -26.74 5.53
N LEU A 560 5.82 -27.41 4.50
CA LEU A 560 5.01 -27.84 3.37
C LEU A 560 4.10 -29.00 3.80
N ARG A 561 2.92 -29.08 3.19
CA ARG A 561 2.03 -30.24 3.28
C ARG A 561 2.02 -30.91 1.90
N PRO A 562 2.93 -31.87 1.62
CA PRO A 562 3.12 -32.40 0.28
C PRO A 562 1.85 -32.94 -0.37
N GLU A 563 1.04 -33.68 0.39
CA GLU A 563 -0.25 -34.19 -0.09
C GLU A 563 -1.16 -33.05 -0.53
N TYR A 564 -1.33 -32.02 0.31
CA TYR A 564 -2.12 -30.84 -0.02
C TYR A 564 -1.62 -30.13 -1.29
N MET A 565 -0.29 -30.05 -1.48
CA MET A 565 0.30 -29.42 -2.66
C MET A 565 -0.06 -30.15 -3.97
N VAL A 566 -0.35 -31.45 -3.90
CA VAL A 566 -0.68 -32.30 -5.05
C VAL A 566 -2.19 -32.45 -5.25
N THR A 567 -2.96 -32.59 -4.17
CA THR A 567 -4.41 -32.89 -4.24
C THR A 567 -5.27 -31.63 -4.32
N HIS A 568 -4.87 -30.55 -3.64
CA HIS A 568 -5.67 -29.34 -3.45
C HIS A 568 -5.13 -28.10 -4.18
N TRP A 569 -4.32 -28.29 -5.23
CA TRP A 569 -3.73 -27.20 -6.01
C TRP A 569 -4.74 -26.19 -6.59
N LYS A 570 -5.99 -26.61 -6.82
CA LYS A 570 -7.08 -25.73 -7.28
C LYS A 570 -7.53 -24.70 -6.22
N SER A 571 -7.26 -24.97 -4.95
CA SER A 571 -7.64 -24.16 -3.80
C SER A 571 -6.50 -23.27 -3.29
N PHE A 572 -5.37 -23.23 -4.00
CA PHE A 572 -4.23 -22.40 -3.64
C PHE A 572 -4.58 -20.92 -3.59
N THR A 573 -3.97 -20.24 -2.62
CA THR A 573 -3.99 -18.78 -2.48
C THR A 573 -2.62 -18.21 -2.83
N GLY A 574 -2.45 -16.88 -2.76
CA GLY A 574 -1.19 -16.21 -3.11
C GLY A 574 0.04 -16.81 -2.43
N LYS A 575 -0.10 -17.16 -1.14
CA LYS A 575 0.96 -17.81 -0.36
C LYS A 575 1.44 -19.12 -0.98
N GLU A 576 0.53 -19.99 -1.42
CA GLU A 576 0.89 -21.26 -2.06
C GLU A 576 1.52 -21.04 -3.44
N PHE A 577 1.04 -20.07 -4.21
CA PHE A 577 1.63 -19.75 -5.51
C PHE A 577 3.06 -19.23 -5.40
N LYS A 578 3.41 -18.45 -4.37
CA LYS A 578 4.80 -18.07 -4.09
C LYS A 578 5.69 -19.30 -3.86
N LYS A 579 5.22 -20.27 -3.06
CA LYS A 579 5.94 -21.54 -2.81
C LYS A 579 6.18 -22.31 -4.09
N VAL A 580 5.16 -22.37 -4.96
CA VAL A 580 5.23 -23.05 -6.25
C VAL A 580 6.34 -22.46 -7.10
N VAL A 581 6.40 -21.14 -7.27
CA VAL A 581 7.42 -20.51 -8.14
C VAL A 581 8.82 -20.66 -7.54
N GLN A 582 8.96 -20.61 -6.22
CA GLN A 582 10.26 -20.84 -5.56
C GLN A 582 10.76 -22.30 -5.69
N ALA A 583 9.85 -23.28 -5.74
CA ALA A 583 10.20 -24.70 -5.75
C ALA A 583 10.15 -25.36 -7.14
N ALA A 584 9.52 -24.71 -8.14
CA ALA A 584 9.19 -25.31 -9.43
C ALA A 584 10.37 -25.98 -10.15
N PRO A 585 11.58 -25.38 -10.21
CA PRO A 585 12.71 -26.04 -10.87
C PRO A 585 13.10 -27.38 -10.25
N PHE A 586 13.00 -27.50 -8.93
CA PHE A 586 13.40 -28.71 -8.21
C PHE A 586 12.29 -29.75 -8.16
N VAL A 587 11.04 -29.31 -8.10
CA VAL A 587 9.88 -30.19 -7.89
C VAL A 587 9.23 -30.61 -9.19
N PHE A 588 9.15 -29.72 -10.19
CA PHE A 588 8.38 -29.95 -11.40
C PHE A 588 9.21 -30.35 -12.62
N TYR A 589 10.47 -29.88 -12.73
CA TYR A 589 11.29 -30.16 -13.92
C TYR A 589 11.50 -31.64 -14.23
N PRO A 590 11.58 -32.57 -13.24
CA PRO A 590 11.63 -34.01 -13.51
C PRO A 590 10.46 -34.55 -14.34
N PHE A 591 9.35 -33.82 -14.41
CA PHE A 591 8.15 -34.18 -15.15
C PHE A 591 7.95 -33.33 -16.43
N MET A 592 8.84 -32.38 -16.70
CA MET A 592 8.73 -31.42 -17.80
C MET A 592 9.62 -31.77 -18.98
N LYS A 593 9.10 -31.53 -20.18
CA LYS A 593 9.89 -31.51 -21.42
C LYS A 593 10.73 -30.22 -21.48
N PRO A 594 11.81 -30.16 -22.30
CA PRO A 594 12.67 -28.97 -22.40
C PRO A 594 11.90 -27.65 -22.60
N SER A 595 10.95 -27.60 -23.53
CA SER A 595 10.16 -26.38 -23.78
C SER A 595 9.31 -25.91 -22.59
N MET A 596 8.83 -26.83 -21.76
CA MET A 596 8.13 -26.49 -20.52
C MET A 596 9.11 -25.93 -19.48
N ARG A 597 10.32 -26.50 -19.39
CA ARG A 597 11.37 -25.99 -18.50
C ARG A 597 11.79 -24.58 -18.90
N ASP A 598 11.94 -24.29 -20.18
CA ASP A 598 12.28 -22.93 -20.66
C ASP A 598 11.24 -21.89 -20.21
N LEU A 599 9.95 -22.22 -20.34
CA LEU A 599 8.85 -21.36 -19.89
C LEU A 599 8.83 -21.17 -18.37
N TRP A 600 8.98 -22.25 -17.61
CA TRP A 600 8.98 -22.16 -16.15
C TRP A 600 10.23 -21.46 -15.63
N ALA A 601 11.38 -21.66 -16.27
CA ALA A 601 12.61 -20.94 -15.96
C ALA A 601 12.42 -19.43 -16.12
N SER A 602 11.87 -18.97 -17.26
CA SER A 602 11.61 -17.54 -17.46
C SER A 602 10.54 -16.98 -16.51
N LEU A 603 9.50 -17.75 -16.18
CA LEU A 603 8.52 -17.37 -15.14
C LEU A 603 9.19 -17.17 -13.78
N CYS A 604 10.06 -18.10 -13.38
CA CYS A 604 10.69 -18.04 -12.08
C CYS A 604 11.74 -16.92 -12.02
N SER A 605 12.51 -16.70 -13.08
CA SER A 605 13.41 -15.54 -13.20
C SER A 605 12.64 -14.23 -13.08
N LEU A 606 11.53 -14.07 -13.81
CA LEU A 606 10.66 -12.90 -13.70
C LEU A 606 10.12 -12.70 -12.27
N ALA A 607 9.77 -13.79 -11.58
CA ALA A 607 9.29 -13.71 -10.21
C ALA A 607 10.35 -13.17 -9.22
N THR A 608 11.64 -13.42 -9.47
CA THR A 608 12.71 -12.88 -8.61
C THR A 608 12.75 -11.36 -8.61
N LEU A 609 12.49 -10.74 -9.77
CA LEU A 609 12.37 -9.29 -9.90
C LEU A 609 11.07 -8.81 -9.25
N ILE A 610 9.92 -9.42 -9.60
CA ILE A 610 8.60 -9.02 -9.10
C ILE A 610 8.52 -9.00 -7.56
N PHE A 611 9.15 -9.95 -6.88
CA PHE A 611 9.12 -10.04 -5.42
C PHE A 611 10.27 -9.33 -4.71
N GLN A 612 11.11 -8.59 -5.43
CA GLN A 612 12.15 -7.76 -4.85
C GLN A 612 11.53 -6.63 -4.02
N THR A 613 12.02 -6.45 -2.78
CA THR A 613 11.45 -5.48 -1.83
C THR A 613 12.12 -4.12 -1.89
N GLU A 614 13.29 -4.01 -2.51
CA GLU A 614 14.10 -2.80 -2.57
C GLU A 614 14.80 -2.70 -3.93
N ILE A 615 14.86 -1.50 -4.52
CA ILE A 615 15.51 -1.27 -5.82
C ILE A 615 16.69 -0.31 -5.65
N SER A 616 17.92 -0.78 -5.88
CA SER A 616 19.12 0.07 -5.76
C SER A 616 19.34 0.98 -6.97
N ASN A 617 18.98 0.53 -8.18
CA ASN A 617 19.06 1.33 -9.39
C ASN A 617 17.76 1.12 -10.19
N LEU A 618 16.92 2.15 -10.24
CA LEU A 618 15.62 2.07 -10.88
C LEU A 618 15.71 1.78 -12.38
N ASN A 619 16.62 2.44 -13.09
CA ASN A 619 16.73 2.28 -14.54
C ASN A 619 17.21 0.88 -14.92
N GLN A 620 18.23 0.36 -14.24
CA GLN A 620 18.72 -1.01 -14.47
C GLN A 620 17.64 -2.03 -14.12
N TYR A 621 17.02 -1.92 -12.95
CA TYR A 621 15.96 -2.85 -12.53
C TYR A 621 14.81 -2.86 -13.53
N VAL A 622 14.41 -1.70 -14.05
CA VAL A 622 13.30 -1.64 -15.01
C VAL A 622 13.71 -2.25 -16.36
N ALA A 623 14.95 -2.05 -16.82
CA ALA A 623 15.46 -2.71 -18.01
C ALA A 623 15.48 -4.24 -17.85
N ASP A 624 16.00 -4.74 -16.72
CA ASP A 624 16.02 -6.17 -16.39
C ASP A 624 14.60 -6.75 -16.33
N LEU A 625 13.64 -5.99 -15.78
CA LEU A 625 12.24 -6.38 -15.69
C LEU A 625 11.57 -6.43 -17.06
N GLU A 626 11.81 -5.44 -17.92
CA GLU A 626 11.32 -5.41 -19.31
C GLU A 626 11.83 -6.62 -20.08
N GLU A 627 13.13 -6.91 -20.00
CA GLU A 627 13.76 -8.08 -20.63
C GLU A 627 13.17 -9.40 -20.10
N ALA A 628 13.03 -9.54 -18.78
CA ALA A 628 12.48 -10.76 -18.17
C ALA A 628 11.01 -11.00 -18.58
N ILE A 629 10.20 -9.94 -18.70
CA ILE A 629 8.83 -10.01 -19.21
C ILE A 629 8.83 -10.48 -20.67
N GLU A 630 9.73 -9.95 -21.49
CA GLU A 630 9.83 -10.29 -22.90
C GLU A 630 10.21 -11.75 -23.13
N ILE A 631 11.25 -12.23 -22.45
CA ILE A 631 11.68 -13.63 -22.49
C ILE A 631 10.53 -14.54 -22.02
N PHE A 632 9.84 -14.16 -20.95
CA PHE A 632 8.68 -14.90 -20.46
C PHE A 632 7.56 -14.98 -21.50
N LEU A 633 7.15 -13.85 -22.06
CA LEU A 633 6.07 -13.79 -23.05
C LEU A 633 6.44 -14.49 -24.37
N TYR A 634 7.72 -14.47 -24.77
CA TYR A 634 8.23 -15.27 -25.87
C TYR A 634 8.01 -16.76 -25.62
N HIS A 635 8.40 -17.29 -24.45
CA HIS A 635 8.17 -18.70 -24.12
C HIS A 635 6.69 -19.06 -24.01
N VAL A 636 5.86 -18.15 -23.49
CA VAL A 636 4.39 -18.31 -23.45
C VAL A 636 3.85 -18.50 -24.86
N CYS A 637 4.21 -17.61 -25.79
CA CYS A 637 3.75 -17.65 -27.18
C CYS A 637 4.29 -18.88 -27.93
N LYS A 638 5.57 -19.24 -27.70
CA LYS A 638 6.21 -20.42 -28.28
C LYS A 638 5.51 -21.71 -27.87
N MET A 639 4.98 -21.77 -26.63
CA MET A 639 4.19 -22.91 -26.17
C MET A 639 2.79 -22.91 -26.79
N THR A 640 2.08 -21.78 -26.74
CA THR A 640 0.80 -21.57 -27.43
C THR A 640 0.41 -20.10 -27.45
N ALA A 641 -0.06 -19.61 -28.60
CA ALA A 641 -0.63 -18.27 -28.72
C ALA A 641 -1.98 -18.12 -28.01
N GLN A 642 -2.65 -19.20 -27.59
CA GLN A 642 -3.98 -19.13 -26.94
C GLN A 642 -4.00 -18.33 -25.63
N TRP A 643 -2.83 -18.12 -25.01
CA TRP A 643 -2.69 -17.30 -23.80
C TRP A 643 -3.07 -15.83 -23.99
N VAL A 644 -3.19 -15.33 -25.22
CA VAL A 644 -3.72 -13.98 -25.50
C VAL A 644 -5.19 -13.80 -25.06
N ASN A 645 -5.90 -14.90 -24.79
CA ASN A 645 -7.22 -14.89 -24.15
C ASN A 645 -7.17 -14.63 -22.63
N LYS A 646 -5.98 -14.49 -22.05
CA LYS A 646 -5.76 -14.19 -20.64
C LYS A 646 -5.09 -12.81 -20.51
N PRO A 647 -5.87 -11.72 -20.40
CA PRO A 647 -5.34 -10.35 -20.39
C PRO A 647 -4.29 -10.05 -19.33
N LYS A 648 -4.24 -10.83 -18.24
CA LYS A 648 -3.21 -10.68 -17.20
C LYS A 648 -1.78 -10.85 -17.72
N PHE A 649 -1.55 -11.63 -18.79
CA PHE A 649 -0.23 -11.70 -19.43
C PHE A 649 0.14 -10.37 -20.10
N HIS A 650 -0.80 -9.74 -20.82
CA HIS A 650 -0.58 -8.42 -21.40
C HIS A 650 -0.36 -7.34 -20.33
N MET A 651 -1.10 -7.42 -19.20
CA MET A 651 -0.93 -6.47 -18.09
C MET A 651 0.51 -6.44 -17.54
N LEU A 652 1.28 -7.52 -17.65
CA LEU A 652 2.70 -7.52 -17.25
C LEU A 652 3.52 -6.49 -18.03
N ARG A 653 3.19 -6.20 -19.29
CA ARG A 653 3.89 -5.17 -20.09
C ARG A 653 3.77 -3.76 -19.49
N HIS A 654 2.78 -3.52 -18.62
CA HIS A 654 2.58 -2.25 -17.93
C HIS A 654 3.22 -2.22 -16.52
N GLN A 655 3.80 -3.33 -16.05
CA GLN A 655 4.52 -3.41 -14.78
C GLN A 655 5.74 -2.46 -14.72
N PRO A 656 6.58 -2.34 -15.77
CA PRO A 656 7.70 -1.39 -15.80
C PRO A 656 7.27 0.05 -15.51
N ALA A 657 6.17 0.51 -16.11
CA ALA A 657 5.62 1.84 -15.86
C ALA A 657 5.11 2.00 -14.41
N SER A 658 4.46 0.96 -13.87
CA SER A 658 4.04 0.94 -12.46
C SER A 658 5.24 1.05 -11.51
N VAL A 659 6.34 0.35 -11.82
CA VAL A 659 7.58 0.38 -11.03
C VAL A 659 8.25 1.75 -11.10
N ARG A 660 8.37 2.35 -12.28
CA ARG A 660 8.90 3.72 -12.42
C ARG A 660 8.08 4.71 -11.58
N ARG A 661 6.77 4.52 -11.50
CA ARG A 661 5.85 5.42 -10.78
C ARG A 661 5.86 5.24 -9.26
N PHE A 662 5.91 3.99 -8.77
CA PHE A 662 5.66 3.66 -7.36
C PHE A 662 6.81 2.96 -6.63
N GLY A 663 7.88 2.55 -7.33
CA GLY A 663 8.96 1.73 -6.77
C GLY A 663 8.69 0.22 -6.87
N PRO A 664 9.26 -0.60 -5.97
CA PRO A 664 9.14 -2.05 -6.07
C PRO A 664 7.69 -2.55 -6.00
N PRO A 665 7.33 -3.64 -6.71
CA PRO A 665 5.94 -4.11 -6.79
C PRO A 665 5.28 -4.47 -5.46
N CYS A 666 6.08 -4.80 -4.44
CA CYS A 666 5.57 -5.07 -3.09
C CYS A 666 4.89 -3.86 -2.44
N LEU A 667 5.22 -2.63 -2.85
CA LEU A 667 4.65 -1.40 -2.29
C LEU A 667 3.19 -1.18 -2.70
N PHE A 668 2.76 -1.80 -3.79
CA PHE A 668 1.40 -1.73 -4.32
C PHE A 668 0.76 -3.11 -4.43
N ALA A 669 1.13 -4.03 -3.54
CA ALA A 669 0.48 -5.33 -3.40
C ALA A 669 -0.76 -5.23 -2.49
N SER A 670 -1.81 -5.99 -2.81
CA SER A 670 -3.06 -5.96 -2.04
C SER A 670 -3.15 -6.98 -0.90
N GLU A 671 -2.12 -7.83 -0.71
CA GLU A 671 -2.12 -8.93 0.28
C GLU A 671 -2.48 -8.46 1.71
N LYS A 672 -2.02 -7.27 2.13
CA LYS A 672 -2.33 -6.70 3.45
C LYS A 672 -3.81 -6.36 3.62
N PHE A 673 -4.43 -5.82 2.57
CA PHE A 673 -5.86 -5.48 2.58
C PHE A 673 -6.72 -6.74 2.53
N GLU A 674 -6.31 -7.74 1.74
CA GLU A 674 -6.95 -9.06 1.68
C GLU A 674 -6.90 -9.81 3.02
N ALA A 675 -5.80 -9.68 3.77
CA ALA A 675 -5.73 -10.22 5.12
C ALA A 675 -6.75 -9.53 6.04
N PHE A 676 -6.89 -8.21 5.91
CA PHE A 676 -7.82 -7.39 6.69
C PHE A 676 -9.30 -7.71 6.41
N ASN A 677 -9.65 -8.16 5.20
CA ASN A 677 -11.00 -8.65 4.86
C ASN A 677 -11.52 -9.68 5.88
N SER A 678 -10.66 -10.50 6.48
CA SER A 678 -11.06 -11.45 7.54
C SER A 678 -11.71 -10.80 8.76
N MET A 679 -11.28 -9.59 9.14
CA MET A 679 -11.83 -8.85 10.28
C MET A 679 -13.21 -8.29 9.99
N VAL A 680 -13.43 -7.78 8.76
CA VAL A 680 -14.76 -7.34 8.32
C VAL A 680 -15.74 -8.51 8.36
N ARG A 681 -15.31 -9.72 7.97
CA ARG A 681 -16.12 -10.94 8.09
C ARG A 681 -16.43 -11.29 9.53
N ASN A 682 -15.44 -11.16 10.42
CA ASN A 682 -15.65 -11.41 11.84
C ASN A 682 -16.67 -10.42 12.44
N ALA A 683 -16.55 -9.13 12.11
CA ALA A 683 -17.51 -8.10 12.52
C ALA A 683 -18.91 -8.35 11.94
N SER A 684 -19.01 -8.74 10.66
CA SER A 684 -20.28 -9.07 10.00
C SER A 684 -20.98 -10.25 10.68
N THR A 685 -20.22 -11.29 11.06
CA THR A 685 -20.74 -12.47 11.77
C THR A 685 -21.37 -12.11 13.12
N HIS A 686 -20.85 -11.08 13.78
CA HIS A 686 -21.31 -10.58 15.08
C HIS A 686 -22.34 -9.42 14.97
N SER A 687 -22.78 -9.06 13.75
CA SER A 687 -23.80 -8.02 13.53
C SER A 687 -25.22 -8.55 13.76
N ASN A 688 -26.20 -7.65 13.88
CA ASN A 688 -27.62 -8.03 13.94
C ASN A 688 -28.20 -8.42 12.56
N LYS A 689 -27.41 -8.25 11.49
CA LYS A 689 -27.72 -8.54 10.08
C LYS A 689 -28.89 -7.75 9.48
N GLN A 690 -29.51 -6.81 10.20
CA GLN A 690 -30.58 -5.95 9.67
C GLN A 690 -30.00 -4.85 8.77
N ARG A 691 -28.88 -4.25 9.19
CA ARG A 691 -28.12 -3.25 8.42
C ARG A 691 -26.62 -3.52 8.56
N PRO A 692 -26.09 -4.56 7.90
CA PRO A 692 -24.71 -5.00 8.08
C PRO A 692 -23.67 -3.88 7.92
N GLY A 693 -23.83 -3.03 6.90
CA GLY A 693 -22.91 -1.90 6.66
C GLY A 693 -22.80 -0.94 7.86
N ARG A 694 -23.92 -0.61 8.49
CA ARG A 694 -23.96 0.25 9.68
C ARG A 694 -23.29 -0.41 10.88
N ASP A 695 -23.66 -1.66 11.18
CA ASP A 695 -23.15 -2.38 12.36
C ASP A 695 -21.63 -2.62 12.27
N ILE A 696 -21.14 -2.97 11.09
CA ILE A 696 -19.71 -3.16 10.83
C ILE A 696 -18.98 -1.83 11.00
N ALA A 697 -19.50 -0.74 10.41
CA ALA A 697 -18.90 0.58 10.56
C ALA A 697 -18.86 1.04 12.03
N ILE A 698 -19.92 0.80 12.82
CA ILE A 698 -19.91 1.06 14.28
C ILE A 698 -18.81 0.25 14.97
N THR A 699 -18.62 -1.02 14.59
CA THR A 699 -17.59 -1.89 15.18
C THR A 699 -16.18 -1.34 14.92
N PHE A 700 -15.89 -0.89 13.70
CA PHE A 700 -14.60 -0.27 13.37
C PHE A 700 -14.45 1.13 13.97
N ALA A 701 -15.51 1.92 14.08
CA ALA A 701 -15.48 3.19 14.80
C ALA A 701 -15.13 3.00 16.28
N ASN A 702 -15.68 1.97 16.93
CA ASN A 702 -15.31 1.59 18.30
C ASN A 702 -13.83 1.20 18.43
N TYR A 703 -13.32 0.48 17.44
CA TYR A 703 -11.91 0.13 17.39
C TYR A 703 -11.03 1.38 17.29
N GLN A 704 -11.34 2.30 16.37
CA GLN A 704 -10.60 3.56 16.20
C GLN A 704 -10.58 4.40 17.49
N VAL A 705 -11.75 4.57 18.12
CA VAL A 705 -11.89 5.27 19.42
C VAL A 705 -11.02 4.64 20.50
N LEU A 706 -11.09 3.32 20.68
CA LEU A 706 -10.27 2.65 21.68
C LEU A 706 -8.79 2.82 21.39
N ARG A 707 -8.38 2.68 20.13
CA ARG A 707 -6.98 2.82 19.69
C ARG A 707 -6.40 4.19 20.06
N LEU A 708 -7.17 5.26 19.85
CA LEU A 708 -6.78 6.62 20.20
C LEU A 708 -6.71 6.86 21.70
N ILE A 709 -7.67 6.32 22.46
CA ILE A 709 -7.66 6.43 23.92
C ILE A 709 -6.43 5.70 24.50
N LEU A 710 -6.15 4.49 24.02
CA LEU A 710 -5.04 3.66 24.48
C LEU A 710 -3.66 4.20 24.07
N SER A 711 -3.57 4.89 22.93
CA SER A 711 -2.30 5.43 22.45
C SER A 711 -1.76 6.58 23.30
N GLY A 712 -2.59 7.19 24.15
CA GLY A 712 -2.25 8.41 24.88
C GLY A 712 -2.30 9.67 24.02
N ALA A 713 -3.07 9.63 22.93
CA ALA A 713 -3.33 10.77 22.07
C ALA A 713 -3.87 11.99 22.85
N PHE A 714 -3.58 13.19 22.35
CA PHE A 714 -4.17 14.44 22.87
C PHE A 714 -5.54 14.66 22.25
N LEU A 715 -6.57 14.13 22.91
CA LEU A 715 -7.93 14.05 22.39
C LEU A 715 -8.69 15.36 22.57
N TYR A 716 -9.73 15.56 21.77
CA TYR A 716 -10.68 16.66 21.94
C TYR A 716 -12.05 16.12 22.37
N HIS A 717 -12.60 16.67 23.44
CA HIS A 717 -13.92 16.32 23.95
C HIS A 717 -14.98 17.16 23.23
N TYR A 718 -15.57 16.63 22.16
CA TYR A 718 -16.46 17.40 21.28
C TYR A 718 -17.74 17.91 21.94
N LEU A 719 -18.21 17.23 22.99
CA LEU A 719 -19.41 17.66 23.73
C LEU A 719 -19.16 18.79 24.74
N LYS A 720 -17.93 18.92 25.23
CA LYS A 720 -17.55 19.88 26.29
C LYS A 720 -16.50 20.89 25.83
N HIS A 721 -16.06 20.78 24.58
CA HIS A 721 -15.14 21.68 23.90
C HIS A 721 -13.78 21.91 24.58
N TYR A 722 -13.16 20.87 25.12
CA TYR A 722 -11.82 20.95 25.72
C TYR A 722 -10.91 19.77 25.31
N HIS A 723 -9.59 19.97 25.36
CA HIS A 723 -8.64 18.90 25.12
C HIS A 723 -8.31 18.09 26.38
N PHE A 724 -8.10 16.79 26.23
CA PHE A 724 -7.76 15.90 27.33
C PHE A 724 -6.83 14.76 26.89
N LYS A 725 -6.20 14.10 27.86
CA LYS A 725 -5.53 12.82 27.66
C LYS A 725 -6.22 11.76 28.49
N ALA A 726 -6.27 10.54 27.99
CA ALA A 726 -6.68 9.42 28.80
C ALA A 726 -5.75 9.27 30.01
N SER A 727 -6.32 8.81 31.12
CA SER A 727 -5.57 8.56 32.35
C SER A 727 -4.39 7.60 32.14
N SER A 728 -3.37 7.73 32.99
CA SER A 728 -2.18 6.88 32.92
C SER A 728 -2.52 5.39 33.14
N GLN A 729 -3.51 5.05 33.97
CA GLN A 729 -3.92 3.66 34.18
C GLN A 729 -4.47 3.02 32.89
N VAL A 730 -5.23 3.78 32.09
CA VAL A 730 -5.74 3.32 30.79
C VAL A 730 -4.61 3.16 29.77
N THR A 731 -3.75 4.17 29.63
CA THR A 731 -2.68 4.18 28.60
C THR A 731 -1.55 3.18 28.93
N ASN A 732 -1.23 2.98 30.21
CA ASN A 732 -0.22 2.02 30.65
C ASN A 732 -0.57 0.58 30.27
N MET A 733 -1.86 0.24 30.19
CA MET A 733 -2.33 -1.08 29.75
C MET A 733 -2.00 -1.39 28.30
N PHE A 734 -1.74 -0.37 27.48
CA PHE A 734 -1.28 -0.54 26.10
C PHE A 734 0.23 -0.34 25.97
N LYS A 735 0.77 0.72 26.59
CA LYS A 735 2.19 1.08 26.54
C LYS A 735 3.12 -0.02 27.05
N HIS A 736 2.74 -0.72 28.12
CA HIS A 736 3.58 -1.73 28.77
C HIS A 736 3.17 -3.18 28.48
N ASN A 737 2.11 -3.40 27.70
CA ASN A 737 1.59 -4.74 27.41
C ASN A 737 1.67 -5.05 25.92
N ARG A 738 2.70 -5.81 25.54
CA ARG A 738 2.96 -6.20 24.15
C ARG A 738 1.87 -7.08 23.56
N GLU A 739 1.26 -7.95 24.37
CA GLU A 739 0.19 -8.83 23.88
C GLU A 739 -1.07 -8.03 23.59
N MET A 740 -1.36 -6.98 24.38
CA MET A 740 -2.44 -6.03 24.05
C MET A 740 -2.17 -5.25 22.76
N GLN A 741 -0.92 -4.85 22.51
CA GLN A 741 -0.54 -4.22 21.24
C GLN A 741 -0.83 -5.16 20.05
N LYS A 742 -0.38 -6.40 20.13
CA LYS A 742 -0.62 -7.41 19.09
C LYS A 742 -2.09 -7.71 18.87
N VAL A 743 -2.89 -7.77 19.95
CA VAL A 743 -4.35 -7.95 19.88
C VAL A 743 -5.04 -6.83 19.11
N LEU A 744 -4.49 -5.60 19.17
CA LEU A 744 -4.94 -4.45 18.38
C LEU A 744 -4.14 -4.29 17.07
N GLY A 745 -3.37 -5.30 16.67
CA GLY A 745 -2.69 -5.32 15.38
C GLY A 745 -1.37 -4.55 15.30
N LEU A 746 -0.80 -4.13 16.45
CA LEU A 746 0.46 -3.38 16.54
C LEU A 746 1.59 -4.26 17.11
N ASP A 747 2.75 -4.21 16.49
CA ASP A 747 3.99 -4.79 17.01
C ASP A 747 5.09 -3.73 17.03
N THR A 748 5.43 -3.25 18.23
CA THR A 748 6.50 -2.29 18.48
C THR A 748 7.82 -2.95 18.90
N SER A 749 7.94 -4.28 18.77
CA SER A 749 9.16 -4.97 19.18
C SER A 749 10.37 -4.48 18.37
N THR A 750 11.42 -4.07 19.07
CA THR A 750 12.71 -3.78 18.42
C THR A 750 13.20 -5.05 17.73
N PRO A 751 13.56 -4.97 16.43
CA PRO A 751 14.16 -6.11 15.74
C PRO A 751 15.33 -6.66 16.55
N PRO A 752 15.44 -7.97 16.75
CA PRO A 752 16.57 -8.55 17.47
C PRO A 752 17.88 -8.14 16.80
N CYS A 753 18.93 -7.90 17.60
CA CYS A 753 20.27 -7.76 17.03
C CYS A 753 20.69 -9.10 16.43
N PHE A 754 21.17 -9.08 15.19
CA PHE A 754 21.65 -10.26 14.48
C PHE A 754 23.15 -10.13 14.16
N PRO A 755 23.87 -11.25 13.99
CA PRO A 755 23.41 -12.60 14.28
C PRO A 755 23.14 -12.81 15.78
N SER A 756 22.18 -13.67 16.13
CA SER A 756 21.86 -14.03 17.51
C SER A 756 21.95 -15.53 17.75
N LEU A 757 22.22 -15.93 18.99
CA LEU A 757 22.27 -17.33 19.39
C LEU A 757 20.86 -17.94 19.35
N LYS A 758 20.70 -19.06 18.65
CA LYS A 758 19.42 -19.80 18.59
C LYS A 758 19.41 -20.98 19.55
N VAL A 759 20.39 -21.88 19.40
CA VAL A 759 20.54 -23.06 20.26
C VAL A 759 22.00 -23.22 20.64
N ARG A 760 22.26 -23.25 21.95
CA ARG A 760 23.61 -23.42 22.50
C ARG A 760 24.05 -24.88 22.58
N LYS A 761 23.16 -25.78 23.02
CA LYS A 761 23.52 -27.15 23.39
C LYS A 761 23.78 -28.03 22.16
N VAL A 762 25.04 -28.43 21.99
CA VAL A 762 25.49 -29.32 20.90
C VAL A 762 25.27 -30.78 21.28
N PRO A 763 24.64 -31.61 20.42
CA PRO A 763 24.58 -33.06 20.59
C PRO A 763 25.98 -33.67 20.78
N GLN A 764 26.09 -34.74 21.58
CA GLN A 764 27.39 -35.29 21.93
C GLN A 764 28.15 -35.85 20.73
N GLU A 765 27.42 -36.37 19.74
CA GLU A 765 27.91 -36.83 18.43
C GLU A 765 28.47 -35.72 17.53
N ASP A 766 28.06 -34.47 17.75
CA ASP A 766 28.47 -33.31 16.94
C ASP A 766 29.61 -32.51 17.58
N LYS A 767 30.06 -32.90 18.79
CA LYS A 767 31.14 -32.20 19.49
C LYS A 767 32.47 -32.35 18.75
N GLN A 768 33.11 -31.23 18.49
CA GLN A 768 34.41 -31.14 17.83
C GLN A 768 35.42 -30.41 18.73
N PRO A 769 36.74 -30.62 18.56
CA PRO A 769 37.74 -29.74 19.16
C PRO A 769 37.73 -28.36 18.48
N ILE A 770 38.22 -27.34 19.19
CA ILE A 770 38.33 -25.97 18.66
C ILE A 770 39.17 -26.00 17.36
N PRO A 771 38.69 -25.41 16.24
CA PRO A 771 39.44 -25.41 14.98
C PRO A 771 40.83 -24.79 15.14
N ALA A 772 41.85 -25.45 14.60
CA ALA A 772 43.25 -25.02 14.74
C ALA A 772 43.47 -23.58 14.25
N ASN A 773 42.85 -23.21 13.12
CA ASN A 773 42.92 -21.86 12.56
C ASN A 773 42.25 -20.81 13.48
N LEU A 774 41.20 -21.18 14.22
CA LEU A 774 40.54 -20.28 15.17
C LEU A 774 41.45 -20.03 16.37
N LYS A 775 42.07 -21.11 16.88
CA LYS A 775 43.03 -21.05 17.99
C LYS A 775 44.31 -20.28 17.61
N LYS A 776 44.78 -20.40 16.36
CA LYS A 776 45.92 -19.64 15.83
C LYS A 776 45.60 -18.14 15.70
N THR A 777 44.38 -17.81 15.27
CA THR A 777 43.96 -16.41 15.06
C THR A 777 43.67 -15.70 16.38
N TYR A 778 43.11 -16.41 17.37
CA TYR A 778 42.75 -15.85 18.68
C TYR A 778 43.33 -16.71 19.82
N PRO A 779 44.66 -16.70 20.04
CA PRO A 779 45.33 -17.61 20.97
C PRO A 779 44.91 -17.43 22.43
N TYR A 780 44.45 -16.24 22.81
CA TYR A 780 44.05 -15.90 24.19
C TYR A 780 42.53 -15.92 24.43
N ARG A 781 41.72 -16.36 23.46
CA ARG A 781 40.26 -16.44 23.61
C ARG A 781 39.81 -17.89 23.80
N GLU A 782 38.95 -18.12 24.78
CA GLU A 782 38.23 -19.38 24.90
C GLU A 782 36.99 -19.39 24.01
N PHE A 783 36.69 -20.56 23.44
CA PHE A 783 35.54 -20.75 22.56
C PHE A 783 34.68 -21.90 23.04
N GLN A 784 33.36 -21.73 22.93
CA GLN A 784 32.38 -22.81 23.08
C GLN A 784 31.77 -23.13 21.71
N GLN A 785 31.62 -24.41 21.41
CA GLN A 785 30.86 -24.85 20.24
C GLN A 785 29.36 -24.62 20.48
N ILE A 786 28.64 -24.21 19.44
CA ILE A 786 27.19 -23.97 19.47
C ILE A 786 26.51 -24.69 18.31
N THR A 787 25.20 -24.92 18.43
CA THR A 787 24.43 -25.71 17.45
C THR A 787 23.92 -24.86 16.31
N SER A 788 23.39 -23.68 16.62
CA SER A 788 22.81 -22.80 15.59
C SER A 788 22.75 -21.34 16.00
N ILE A 789 22.83 -20.48 14.99
CA ILE A 789 22.64 -19.04 15.07
C ILE A 789 21.50 -18.61 14.15
N LYS A 790 20.93 -17.44 14.44
CA LYS A 790 20.02 -16.72 13.54
C LYS A 790 20.77 -15.55 12.91
N PRO A 791 21.01 -15.53 11.58
CA PRO A 791 21.57 -14.35 10.92
C PRO A 791 20.52 -13.25 10.67
N ASN A 792 19.23 -13.59 10.74
CA ASN A 792 18.10 -12.66 10.70
C ASN A 792 16.88 -13.31 11.38
N VAL A 793 15.71 -12.66 11.33
CA VAL A 793 14.47 -13.14 12.00
C VAL A 793 14.03 -14.51 11.49
N HIS A 794 14.23 -14.78 10.21
CA HIS A 794 13.65 -15.90 9.46
C HIS A 794 14.61 -17.08 9.33
N ASP A 795 15.90 -16.81 9.14
CA ASP A 795 16.88 -17.82 8.79
C ASP A 795 17.56 -18.43 10.02
N SER A 796 18.12 -19.62 9.81
CA SER A 796 18.86 -20.35 10.82
C SER A 796 20.09 -20.97 10.16
N VAL A 797 21.26 -20.68 10.70
CA VAL A 797 22.51 -21.32 10.28
C VAL A 797 22.87 -22.37 11.32
N LYS A 798 23.10 -23.60 10.86
CA LYS A 798 23.50 -24.76 11.66
C LYS A 798 24.49 -25.62 10.85
N LYS A 799 25.03 -26.67 11.46
CA LYS A 799 25.82 -27.69 10.74
C LYS A 799 25.03 -28.20 9.51
N GLY A 800 25.69 -28.26 8.35
CA GLY A 800 25.11 -28.64 7.07
C GLY A 800 24.47 -27.52 6.26
N THR A 801 24.25 -26.33 6.85
CA THR A 801 23.75 -25.16 6.10
C THR A 801 24.79 -24.68 5.08
N TYR A 802 24.36 -24.29 3.89
CA TYR A 802 25.20 -23.62 2.91
C TYR A 802 25.05 -22.10 3.04
N VAL A 803 26.17 -21.37 3.04
CA VAL A 803 26.19 -19.92 3.15
C VAL A 803 27.09 -19.30 2.08
N LEU A 804 26.78 -18.09 1.64
CA LEU A 804 27.69 -17.31 0.81
C LEU A 804 28.70 -16.58 1.70
N ILE A 805 29.98 -16.94 1.61
CA ILE A 805 31.07 -16.25 2.30
C ILE A 805 31.62 -15.15 1.42
N ARG A 806 31.64 -13.94 1.95
CA ARG A 806 32.27 -12.78 1.32
C ARG A 806 33.76 -12.74 1.65
N ASN A 807 34.61 -12.70 0.64
CA ASN A 807 36.05 -12.65 0.79
C ASN A 807 36.59 -11.50 -0.08
N LYS A 808 37.64 -10.82 0.40
CA LYS A 808 38.31 -9.71 -0.32
C LYS A 808 38.77 -10.10 -1.72
N VAL A 809 39.09 -11.37 -1.95
CA VAL A 809 39.57 -11.87 -3.24
C VAL A 809 38.40 -12.31 -4.13
N LYS A 810 37.59 -13.26 -3.65
CA LYS A 810 36.45 -13.80 -4.39
C LYS A 810 35.46 -14.45 -3.44
N ASP A 811 34.19 -14.08 -3.56
CA ASP A 811 33.10 -14.73 -2.84
C ASP A 811 33.02 -16.23 -3.18
N TYR A 812 32.66 -17.07 -2.21
CA TYR A 812 32.49 -18.51 -2.40
C TYR A 812 31.36 -19.07 -1.52
N VAL A 813 30.84 -20.24 -1.86
CA VAL A 813 29.82 -20.92 -1.05
C VAL A 813 30.52 -21.83 -0.03
N GLY A 814 30.13 -21.76 1.23
CA GLY A 814 30.67 -22.60 2.31
C GLY A 814 29.58 -23.47 2.94
N ARG A 815 29.82 -24.77 3.10
CA ARG A 815 28.97 -25.65 3.92
C ARG A 815 29.47 -25.59 5.37
N VAL A 816 28.58 -25.27 6.31
CA VAL A 816 28.94 -25.14 7.73
C VAL A 816 29.21 -26.51 8.34
N ASP A 817 30.42 -26.70 8.87
CA ASP A 817 30.81 -27.93 9.58
C ASP A 817 30.62 -27.82 11.08
N SER A 818 30.94 -26.65 11.66
CA SER A 818 30.70 -26.34 13.08
C SER A 818 30.64 -24.84 13.36
N LEU A 819 29.91 -24.46 14.40
CA LEU A 819 29.72 -23.07 14.86
C LEU A 819 30.34 -22.86 16.24
N TRP A 820 30.90 -21.68 16.45
CA TRP A 820 31.73 -21.35 17.61
C TRP A 820 31.42 -19.95 18.12
N GLN A 821 31.37 -19.79 19.44
CA GLN A 821 31.16 -18.51 20.12
C GLN A 821 32.31 -18.28 21.12
N PRO A 822 32.95 -17.11 21.14
CA PRO A 822 33.93 -16.79 22.17
C PRO A 822 33.24 -16.61 23.53
N ILE A 823 33.91 -17.08 24.60
CA ILE A 823 33.44 -16.92 25.98
C ILE A 823 33.94 -15.55 26.47
N ILE A 824 33.10 -14.51 26.33
CA ILE A 824 33.44 -13.12 26.71
C ILE A 824 32.57 -12.68 27.89
N LYS A 825 33.17 -12.01 28.90
CA LYS A 825 32.44 -11.26 29.93
C LYS A 825 32.06 -9.87 29.38
N GLY A 826 30.93 -9.75 28.68
CA GLY A 826 30.45 -8.49 28.08
C GLY A 826 29.40 -8.70 26.98
N SER A 827 28.77 -7.62 26.51
CA SER A 827 27.56 -7.60 25.67
C SER A 827 27.76 -7.84 24.16
N LEU A 828 28.97 -8.12 23.68
CA LEU A 828 29.25 -8.32 22.25
C LEU A 828 29.12 -9.80 21.83
N THR A 829 28.07 -10.12 21.06
CA THR A 829 27.86 -11.44 20.47
C THR A 829 28.62 -11.56 19.14
N MET A 830 29.74 -12.29 19.13
CA MET A 830 30.46 -12.68 17.90
C MET A 830 30.28 -14.19 17.66
N PHE A 831 30.19 -14.61 16.40
CA PHE A 831 30.10 -16.03 16.05
C PHE A 831 31.05 -16.37 14.91
N TYR A 832 31.68 -17.54 15.00
CA TYR A 832 32.59 -18.05 14.00
C TYR A 832 32.07 -19.38 13.47
N MET A 833 32.41 -19.68 12.23
CA MET A 833 31.97 -20.88 11.54
C MET A 833 33.15 -21.51 10.82
N LYS A 834 33.38 -22.79 11.11
CA LYS A 834 34.21 -23.66 10.29
C LYS A 834 33.39 -24.09 9.09
N VAL A 835 33.90 -23.86 7.89
CA VAL A 835 33.21 -24.18 6.64
C VAL A 835 34.08 -25.00 5.71
N THR A 836 33.46 -25.91 4.97
CA THR A 836 34.04 -26.54 3.78
C THR A 836 33.69 -25.69 2.57
N LYS A 837 34.69 -25.29 1.78
CA LYS A 837 34.53 -24.42 0.61
C LYS A 837 34.00 -25.19 -0.60
N TYR A 838 33.09 -24.55 -1.33
CA TYR A 838 32.54 -24.98 -2.60
C TYR A 838 32.83 -23.93 -3.67
N ASP A 839 33.28 -24.40 -4.83
CA ASP A 839 33.52 -23.56 -5.99
C ASP A 839 32.45 -23.80 -7.07
N SER A 840 32.11 -22.72 -7.78
CA SER A 840 31.22 -22.75 -8.93
C SER A 840 31.85 -23.56 -10.07
N VAL A 841 31.15 -24.57 -10.58
CA VAL A 841 31.66 -25.46 -11.64
C VAL A 841 31.17 -25.03 -13.01
N ARG A 842 29.85 -25.10 -13.22
CA ARG A 842 29.17 -24.83 -14.49
C ARG A 842 27.72 -24.48 -14.25
N ILE A 843 27.04 -24.00 -15.29
CA ILE A 843 25.57 -23.93 -15.28
C ILE A 843 25.04 -25.32 -15.61
N ASN A 844 24.24 -25.89 -14.71
CA ASN A 844 23.60 -27.18 -14.91
C ASN A 844 22.57 -27.08 -16.04
N SER A 845 22.70 -27.87 -17.10
CA SER A 845 21.82 -27.78 -18.28
C SER A 845 20.37 -28.21 -18.05
N PHE A 846 20.11 -28.97 -16.97
CA PHE A 846 18.76 -29.41 -16.63
C PHE A 846 18.01 -28.36 -15.81
N TYR A 847 18.67 -27.76 -14.83
CA TYR A 847 18.08 -26.76 -13.93
C TYR A 847 18.27 -25.31 -14.40
N ASN A 848 19.24 -25.07 -15.28
CA ASN A 848 19.74 -23.75 -15.67
C ASN A 848 20.21 -22.91 -14.46
N MET A 849 20.91 -23.59 -13.53
CA MET A 849 21.33 -23.06 -12.23
C MET A 849 22.83 -23.30 -12.03
N GLN A 850 23.48 -22.47 -11.21
CA GLN A 850 24.90 -22.61 -10.93
C GLN A 850 25.17 -23.86 -10.08
N GLU A 851 25.92 -24.81 -10.62
CA GLU A 851 26.37 -26.02 -9.91
C GLU A 851 27.61 -25.70 -9.09
N TYR A 852 27.67 -26.24 -7.87
CA TYR A 852 28.77 -26.08 -6.91
C TYR A 852 29.34 -27.45 -6.53
N GLN A 853 30.66 -27.53 -6.41
CA GLN A 853 31.36 -28.75 -6.02
C GLN A 853 32.25 -28.50 -4.80
N ASP A 854 32.30 -29.50 -3.92
CA ASP A 854 33.16 -29.51 -2.73
C ASP A 854 34.63 -29.47 -3.15
N THR A 855 35.38 -28.51 -2.60
CA THR A 855 36.82 -28.35 -2.88
C THR A 855 37.71 -29.12 -1.90
N HIS A 856 37.12 -29.69 -0.86
CA HIS A 856 37.78 -30.25 0.32
C HIS A 856 38.67 -29.26 1.08
N GLN A 857 38.57 -27.96 0.79
CA GLN A 857 39.28 -26.91 1.51
C GLN A 857 38.45 -26.41 2.68
N GLU A 858 39.07 -26.34 3.86
CA GLU A 858 38.44 -25.78 5.05
C GLU A 858 38.80 -24.29 5.22
N ASP A 859 37.84 -23.50 5.67
CA ASP A 859 38.04 -22.09 6.04
C ASP A 859 37.30 -21.74 7.35
N ILE A 860 37.64 -20.58 7.92
CA ILE A 860 36.95 -20.00 9.06
C ILE A 860 36.41 -18.64 8.68
N ALA A 861 35.09 -18.52 8.75
CA ALA A 861 34.39 -17.25 8.55
C ALA A 861 33.81 -16.71 9.85
N ASN A 862 33.69 -15.39 9.93
CA ASN A 862 32.97 -14.68 10.99
C ASN A 862 31.54 -14.40 10.51
N ALA A 863 30.55 -14.61 11.36
CA ALA A 863 29.19 -14.18 11.11
C ALA A 863 29.00 -12.75 11.65
N SER A 864 28.89 -11.79 10.74
CA SER A 864 28.58 -10.38 11.02
C SER A 864 27.45 -9.89 10.12
N VAL A 865 26.54 -9.06 10.64
CA VAL A 865 25.56 -8.35 9.81
C VAL A 865 26.25 -7.20 9.09
N ARG A 866 25.95 -7.04 7.81
CA ARG A 866 26.36 -5.87 7.04
C ARG A 866 25.42 -4.71 7.37
N GLU A 867 25.96 -3.54 7.69
CA GLU A 867 25.26 -2.28 7.41
C GLU A 867 25.12 -2.20 5.87
N ASN A 868 23.89 -2.18 5.36
CA ASN A 868 23.49 -2.24 3.94
C ASN A 868 23.50 -3.65 3.28
N PRO A 869 22.33 -4.34 3.25
CA PRO A 869 22.16 -5.48 2.37
C PRO A 869 22.10 -4.98 0.92
N THR A 870 23.21 -5.08 0.18
CA THR A 870 23.10 -5.11 -1.28
C THR A 870 22.33 -6.37 -1.67
N PRO A 871 21.24 -6.29 -2.44
CA PRO A 871 20.51 -7.47 -2.89
C PRO A 871 21.40 -8.22 -3.88
N LYS A 872 21.99 -9.34 -3.44
CA LYS A 872 22.48 -10.34 -4.38
C LYS A 872 21.35 -11.32 -4.64
N GLN A 873 21.00 -11.40 -5.92
CA GLN A 873 20.40 -12.52 -6.65
C GLN A 873 19.92 -13.65 -5.74
N LEU A 874 18.60 -13.80 -5.67
CA LEU A 874 17.97 -15.06 -5.31
C LEU A 874 18.65 -16.16 -6.14
N GLY A 875 19.50 -16.94 -5.47
CA GLY A 875 20.13 -18.10 -6.05
C GLY A 875 19.03 -19.08 -6.42
N MET A 876 18.79 -19.18 -7.72
CA MET A 876 18.28 -20.39 -8.34
C MET A 876 19.40 -21.42 -8.33
#